data_AF-A0A222FHJ3-F1
#
_entry.id   AF-A0A222FHJ3-F1
#
_cell.length_a   1.000
_cell.length_b   1.000
_cell.length_c   1.000
_cell.angle_alpha   90.00
_cell.angle_beta   90.00
_cell.angle_gamma   90.00
#
_symmetry.space_group_name_H-M   'P 1'
#
loop_
_entity.id
_entity.type
_entity.pdbx_description
1 polymer ?
#
loop_
_entity_poly.entity_id
_entity_poly.type
_entity_poly.pdbx_seq_one_letter_code
_entity_poly.pdbx_strand_id
1 'polypeptide(L)'
;MQLANIVILRTALVLAAALSVSACGGTDGSDTAQEPVAGSDQGQDNDQDNDQGNDQGNDQGNDQDNDQDNDQDNDQDNDQGNDQGNDQGNDQNGDQDGSHGSDHGSDHGSGDHTAHHCHSTPDFARTELVTHTATQSGAWSDPATWGGNVPDTGAVTRIPEGVSVTLGSVSDTRLKLVRIDGALTFANDRNTRLLVDTLYSSCNGTLQIGSAEQPISANAKAEVVFIDEGPVSDAARLSRGAILAGKTTMHGAAKTHRAIITPQAKQGDTELSLNQEPTGWAVGDQLVITGTVVNDPASDEIRTISAINGNRVTLDQPLTLDHTAPKPELNVYVANISRNIEFRSENTAIQHRGHMMFMSAHVDIQNARFTELGRSDKTRPLDDYEFIFDDPESAGDDAPASANAVALGGSNVRGRYAIHFHQVGTQPDSMAATVKGSVVYKGPGWGFVNHSSHVHFIDNVSYGLQGAGFYTEAGDELGSMQGNIAIRSINSSFSVDDQGAIDPDLRANRMDYGHDGDGFWLTGPRVSLINNVSAGASAHGFIYWSDGIINPGPGWVKRVSIPVSHLPNGQLITGRDSVPVWWAPMAESRGNESYGATVGFRIRYIHAKNYLGREEQSDFHRSPPQAYIDTLSPTVKDLTVWGSRDGVLLNYNERLSLQGANIHGFGKDISQFSFNEGTAKSGVGLDISNDATHGPGRVDNVSIEGFGMGMALPVNSQWDMNQLSLTNNGTDLLVIDPESEGARISISNLNYQSFSVHDQPGATTFPEHIQINTVQ
;
A
#
# COMPACT_ATOMS: atom_id res chain seq x y z
N MET A 1 7.88 -49.04 -21.16
CA MET A 1 7.86 -47.59 -21.42
C MET A 1 7.22 -46.86 -20.25
N GLN A 2 7.85 -47.00 -19.09
CA GLN A 2 7.61 -46.28 -17.84
C GLN A 2 9.04 -46.01 -17.36
N LEU A 3 9.46 -44.75 -17.38
CA LEU A 3 10.67 -44.17 -16.73
C LEU A 3 11.11 -42.81 -17.32
N ALA A 4 10.35 -42.18 -18.24
CA ALA A 4 10.75 -40.90 -18.85
C ALA A 4 9.94 -39.65 -18.42
N ASN A 5 8.87 -39.79 -17.61
CA ASN A 5 7.97 -38.66 -17.27
C ASN A 5 8.08 -38.13 -15.82
N ILE A 6 9.20 -38.37 -15.11
CA ILE A 6 9.39 -37.90 -13.72
C ILE A 6 10.45 -36.78 -13.61
N VAL A 7 11.05 -36.31 -14.71
CA VAL A 7 12.17 -35.36 -14.67
C VAL A 7 11.79 -33.91 -15.01
N ILE A 8 10.56 -33.62 -15.48
CA ILE A 8 10.21 -32.27 -15.97
C ILE A 8 9.48 -31.40 -14.92
N LEU A 9 8.99 -31.96 -13.80
CA LEU A 9 8.32 -31.20 -12.74
C LEU A 9 9.22 -30.71 -11.59
N ARG A 10 10.54 -30.92 -11.64
CA ARG A 10 11.47 -30.53 -10.56
C ARG A 10 12.20 -29.19 -10.77
N THR A 11 11.94 -28.48 -11.87
CA THR A 11 12.78 -27.35 -12.28
C THR A 11 12.19 -25.97 -11.96
N ALA A 12 10.95 -25.87 -11.47
CA ALA A 12 10.30 -24.57 -11.23
C ALA A 12 10.53 -23.99 -9.83
N LEU A 13 11.09 -24.73 -8.86
CA LEU A 13 11.20 -24.27 -7.47
C LEU A 13 12.51 -24.58 -6.74
N VAL A 14 13.52 -25.12 -7.44
CA VAL A 14 14.82 -25.49 -6.84
C VAL A 14 15.93 -24.49 -7.18
N LEU A 15 15.71 -23.50 -8.05
CA LEU A 15 16.75 -22.54 -8.45
C LEU A 15 16.77 -21.21 -7.66
N ALA A 16 16.15 -21.17 -6.48
CA ALA A 16 16.42 -20.14 -5.46
C ALA A 16 17.50 -20.57 -4.44
N ALA A 17 18.03 -21.80 -4.55
CA ALA A 17 19.10 -22.31 -3.68
C ALA A 17 19.97 -23.36 -4.39
N ALA A 18 21.00 -22.90 -5.12
CA ALA A 18 22.33 -23.52 -5.29
C ALA A 18 22.97 -23.11 -6.63
N LEU A 19 23.98 -22.24 -6.58
CA LEU A 19 25.15 -22.24 -7.46
C LEU A 19 26.26 -21.37 -6.83
N SER A 20 27.04 -21.96 -5.92
CA SER A 20 28.37 -21.44 -5.57
C SER A 20 29.25 -22.53 -4.93
N VAL A 21 29.89 -23.36 -5.76
CA VAL A 21 31.05 -24.20 -5.41
C VAL A 21 31.79 -24.43 -6.74
N SER A 22 33.10 -24.24 -6.97
CA SER A 22 34.29 -24.01 -6.16
C SER A 22 35.39 -23.47 -7.09
N ALA A 23 36.28 -22.63 -6.58
CA ALA A 23 37.67 -22.61 -7.02
C ALA A 23 38.56 -22.25 -5.82
N CYS A 24 39.20 -23.27 -5.25
CA CYS A 24 40.35 -23.12 -4.36
C CYS A 24 41.57 -23.72 -5.07
N GLY A 25 42.69 -22.97 -5.09
CA GLY A 25 44.02 -23.52 -5.32
C GLY A 25 45.01 -22.53 -5.95
N GLY A 26 45.87 -21.92 -5.13
CA GLY A 26 47.09 -21.25 -5.60
C GLY A 26 47.65 -20.22 -4.64
N THR A 27 48.65 -20.60 -3.86
CA THR A 27 49.37 -19.85 -2.82
C THR A 27 50.45 -18.89 -3.38
N ASP A 28 50.74 -17.80 -2.66
CA ASP A 28 52.07 -17.37 -2.16
C ASP A 28 52.36 -15.84 -2.20
N GLY A 29 52.97 -15.35 -1.11
CA GLY A 29 53.79 -14.12 -1.02
C GLY A 29 53.10 -12.90 -0.37
N SER A 30 53.33 -12.59 0.91
CA SER A 30 54.28 -11.55 1.42
C SER A 30 53.94 -10.13 0.96
N ASP A 31 53.86 -9.07 1.75
CA ASP A 31 54.56 -8.69 2.99
C ASP A 31 54.00 -7.32 3.47
N THR A 32 54.20 -6.99 4.76
CA THR A 32 54.25 -5.64 5.40
C THR A 32 53.00 -4.72 5.40
N ALA A 33 52.33 -4.44 6.53
CA ALA A 33 52.67 -3.59 7.70
C ALA A 33 52.56 -2.06 7.47
N GLN A 34 51.54 -1.42 8.08
CA GLN A 34 51.62 -0.28 9.04
C GLN A 34 50.30 0.52 9.14
N GLU A 35 49.80 0.70 10.37
CA GLU A 35 48.77 1.67 10.77
C GLU A 35 49.38 3.10 10.99
N PRO A 36 48.69 4.07 11.64
CA PRO A 36 47.66 4.98 11.10
C PRO A 36 48.01 6.47 11.40
N VAL A 37 47.33 7.45 10.78
CA VAL A 37 47.35 8.84 11.32
C VAL A 37 46.03 9.57 11.07
N ALA A 38 45.48 10.11 12.16
CA ALA A 38 44.35 11.03 12.24
C ALA A 38 44.75 12.48 11.91
N GLY A 39 43.80 13.29 11.46
CA GLY A 39 43.98 14.74 11.33
C GLY A 39 42.67 15.48 11.06
N SER A 40 42.11 16.03 12.12
CA SER A 40 41.14 17.14 12.14
C SER A 40 41.70 18.40 11.49
N ASP A 41 40.88 19.22 10.82
CA ASP A 41 40.61 20.59 11.30
C ASP A 41 39.48 21.29 10.51
N GLN A 42 38.82 22.22 11.20
CA GLN A 42 37.85 23.19 10.72
C GLN A 42 38.51 24.31 9.90
N GLY A 43 37.73 24.98 9.05
CA GLY A 43 38.12 26.25 8.43
C GLY A 43 36.99 26.85 7.58
N GLN A 44 36.32 27.85 8.14
CA GLN A 44 35.37 28.72 7.46
C GLN A 44 36.08 29.85 6.68
N ASP A 45 35.35 30.33 5.68
CA ASP A 45 35.31 31.67 5.08
C ASP A 45 36.20 32.07 3.88
N ASN A 46 35.46 32.44 2.83
CA ASN A 46 35.63 33.53 1.86
C ASN A 46 36.80 33.51 0.88
N ASP A 47 36.47 33.44 -0.41
CA ASP A 47 36.80 34.54 -1.33
C ASP A 47 35.80 34.62 -2.50
N GLN A 48 35.40 35.86 -2.78
CA GLN A 48 34.56 36.31 -3.88
C GLN A 48 35.35 36.43 -5.18
N ASP A 49 34.60 36.37 -6.29
CA ASP A 49 34.86 36.94 -7.61
C ASP A 49 36.02 36.39 -8.45
N ASN A 50 35.67 35.66 -9.52
CA ASN A 50 35.99 36.12 -10.87
C ASN A 50 35.11 35.49 -11.99
N ASP A 51 34.55 36.39 -12.80
CA ASP A 51 34.10 36.30 -14.20
C ASP A 51 32.99 35.32 -14.60
N GLN A 52 31.74 35.78 -14.80
CA GLN A 52 31.22 36.51 -15.98
C GLN A 52 31.53 35.85 -17.34
N GLY A 53 30.48 35.25 -17.91
CA GLY A 53 30.37 34.97 -19.33
C GLY A 53 29.81 33.58 -19.62
N ASN A 54 28.48 33.42 -19.61
CA ASN A 54 27.71 32.92 -20.75
C ASN A 54 26.19 32.83 -20.44
N ASP A 55 25.57 33.97 -20.10
CA ASP A 55 24.11 34.13 -20.21
C ASP A 55 23.85 34.94 -21.48
N GLN A 56 23.45 34.24 -22.54
CA GLN A 56 22.68 34.69 -23.72
C GLN A 56 22.97 33.76 -24.90
N GLY A 57 22.15 32.72 -25.05
CA GLY A 57 22.20 31.87 -26.23
C GLY A 57 21.62 30.48 -26.03
N ASN A 58 20.34 30.38 -25.64
CA ASN A 58 19.56 29.18 -25.98
C ASN A 58 18.03 29.36 -26.01
N ASP A 59 17.53 30.59 -26.15
CA ASP A 59 16.08 30.89 -26.21
C ASP A 59 15.63 31.48 -27.57
N GLN A 60 16.40 31.29 -28.64
CA GLN A 60 15.98 31.67 -30.01
C GLN A 60 16.58 30.74 -31.06
N GLY A 61 16.05 29.52 -31.18
CA GLY A 61 16.59 28.57 -32.15
C GLY A 61 15.78 27.32 -32.48
N ASN A 62 14.48 27.23 -32.17
CA ASN A 62 13.70 26.06 -32.61
C ASN A 62 12.26 26.31 -33.10
N ASP A 63 11.82 27.57 -33.20
CA ASP A 63 10.45 27.91 -33.64
C ASP A 63 10.36 28.45 -35.07
N GLN A 64 11.31 28.13 -35.97
CA GLN A 64 11.25 28.64 -37.36
C GLN A 64 11.52 27.65 -38.50
N ASP A 65 11.67 26.35 -38.27
CA ASP A 65 12.03 25.41 -39.36
C ASP A 65 11.05 24.22 -39.56
N ASN A 66 9.79 24.28 -39.08
CA ASN A 66 8.83 23.19 -39.34
C ASN A 66 7.45 23.58 -39.91
N ASP A 67 7.22 24.86 -40.20
CA ASP A 67 5.91 25.37 -40.65
C ASP A 67 5.86 25.83 -42.12
N GLN A 68 6.80 25.43 -42.99
CA GLN A 68 6.82 25.93 -44.39
C GLN A 68 6.98 24.92 -45.53
N ASP A 69 6.91 23.60 -45.33
CA ASP A 69 7.14 22.65 -46.46
C ASP A 69 6.17 21.46 -46.58
N ASN A 70 4.90 21.56 -46.15
CA ASN A 70 3.95 20.48 -46.53
C ASN A 70 2.50 20.87 -46.87
N ASP A 71 2.14 22.15 -46.82
CA ASP A 71 0.83 22.64 -47.26
C ASP A 71 0.95 23.52 -48.51
N GLN A 72 1.44 22.92 -49.60
CA GLN A 72 1.14 23.35 -50.98
C GLN A 72 1.81 22.43 -52.00
N ASP A 73 1.19 21.27 -52.28
CA ASP A 73 1.04 20.81 -53.67
C ASP A 73 -0.02 19.69 -53.79
N ASN A 74 -1.22 20.16 -54.15
CA ASN A 74 -2.16 19.53 -55.07
C ASN A 74 -2.74 18.14 -54.73
N ASP A 75 -3.88 18.22 -54.05
CA ASP A 75 -5.15 17.73 -54.61
C ASP A 75 -5.29 18.14 -56.10
N GLN A 76 -4.71 17.40 -57.05
CA GLN A 76 -5.19 17.28 -58.44
C GLN A 76 -4.49 16.09 -59.13
N ASP A 77 -4.94 14.86 -58.84
CA ASP A 77 -4.95 13.81 -59.86
C ASP A 77 -6.25 12.99 -59.71
N ASN A 78 -7.26 13.60 -60.29
CA ASN A 78 -8.58 13.06 -60.56
C ASN A 78 -8.48 11.89 -61.55
N ASP A 79 -9.20 10.82 -61.25
CA ASP A 79 -9.83 9.86 -62.17
C ASP A 79 -9.31 9.81 -63.63
N GLN A 80 -8.64 8.69 -63.98
CA GLN A 80 -8.94 7.87 -65.18
C GLN A 80 -7.91 6.74 -65.37
N GLY A 81 -8.36 5.49 -65.36
CA GLY A 81 -7.51 4.35 -65.75
C GLY A 81 -8.08 2.96 -65.45
N ASN A 82 -9.21 2.65 -66.09
CA ASN A 82 -9.94 1.39 -66.03
C ASN A 82 -9.14 0.19 -66.61
N ASP A 83 -9.50 -1.02 -66.13
CA ASP A 83 -9.54 -2.33 -66.83
C ASP A 83 -8.23 -3.08 -67.21
N GLN A 84 -7.97 -4.23 -66.56
CA GLN A 84 -8.27 -5.60 -67.07
C GLN A 84 -7.48 -6.72 -66.36
N GLY A 85 -8.22 -7.67 -65.78
CA GLY A 85 -8.07 -9.12 -66.01
C GLY A 85 -6.99 -9.91 -65.27
N ASN A 86 -7.40 -10.71 -64.28
CA ASN A 86 -7.54 -12.15 -64.52
C ASN A 86 -8.40 -12.85 -63.44
N ASP A 87 -9.61 -13.24 -63.84
CA ASP A 87 -10.39 -14.33 -63.23
C ASP A 87 -9.81 -15.68 -63.69
N GLN A 88 -9.73 -16.67 -62.79
CA GLN A 88 -10.11 -18.10 -62.93
C GLN A 88 -9.85 -18.78 -61.56
N GLY A 89 -10.75 -19.50 -60.90
CA GLY A 89 -12.13 -19.87 -61.18
C GLY A 89 -12.61 -20.93 -60.16
N ASN A 90 -13.91 -20.83 -59.88
CA ASN A 90 -14.88 -21.87 -59.47
C ASN A 90 -14.89 -22.49 -58.06
N ASP A 91 -15.95 -22.07 -57.36
CA ASP A 91 -16.85 -22.82 -56.49
C ASP A 91 -17.35 -24.15 -57.09
N GLN A 92 -17.62 -25.16 -56.23
CA GLN A 92 -18.98 -25.65 -55.91
C GLN A 92 -18.99 -27.03 -55.21
N ASN A 93 -20.02 -27.21 -54.35
CA ASN A 93 -20.53 -28.38 -53.61
C ASN A 93 -19.99 -28.51 -52.17
N GLY A 94 -20.78 -28.63 -51.11
CA GLY A 94 -22.21 -28.90 -50.95
C GLY A 94 -22.41 -29.85 -49.76
N ASP A 95 -23.35 -29.50 -48.87
CA ASP A 95 -24.10 -30.35 -47.92
C ASP A 95 -23.48 -30.89 -46.61
N GLN A 96 -24.12 -30.44 -45.52
CA GLN A 96 -24.69 -31.16 -44.37
C GLN A 96 -23.85 -32.03 -43.41
N ASP A 97 -24.24 -31.89 -42.14
CA ASP A 97 -24.13 -32.77 -40.97
C ASP A 97 -22.84 -32.81 -40.11
N GLY A 98 -23.02 -32.44 -38.84
CA GLY A 98 -22.88 -33.44 -37.77
C GLY A 98 -21.55 -33.53 -37.04
N SER A 99 -21.46 -32.80 -35.92
CA SER A 99 -20.84 -33.19 -34.64
C SER A 99 -19.44 -33.85 -34.62
N HIS A 100 -18.49 -33.20 -33.95
CA HIS A 100 -17.88 -33.66 -32.69
C HIS A 100 -16.69 -32.77 -32.35
N GLY A 101 -16.61 -32.40 -31.08
CA GLY A 101 -15.68 -31.41 -30.58
C GLY A 101 -14.24 -31.90 -30.47
N SER A 102 -13.36 -30.91 -30.42
CA SER A 102 -12.05 -31.01 -29.82
C SER A 102 -11.72 -29.62 -29.28
N ASP A 103 -12.09 -29.45 -28.01
CA ASP A 103 -11.76 -28.29 -27.19
C ASP A 103 -10.27 -28.38 -26.84
N HIS A 104 -9.50 -27.41 -27.30
CA HIS A 104 -8.11 -27.18 -26.88
C HIS A 104 -7.97 -25.71 -26.47
N GLY A 105 -8.71 -25.32 -25.43
CA GLY A 105 -8.40 -24.16 -24.60
C GLY A 105 -7.33 -24.52 -23.58
N SER A 106 -6.15 -23.91 -23.71
CA SER A 106 -5.10 -23.93 -22.69
C SER A 106 -5.53 -23.07 -21.51
N ASP A 107 -6.09 -23.73 -20.50
CA ASP A 107 -6.45 -23.20 -19.18
C ASP A 107 -5.18 -22.79 -18.42
N HIS A 108 -4.84 -21.50 -18.48
CA HIS A 108 -3.91 -20.86 -17.55
C HIS A 108 -4.72 -20.24 -16.42
N GLY A 109 -5.29 -21.11 -15.59
CA GLY A 109 -6.18 -20.75 -14.50
C GLY A 109 -5.45 -20.25 -13.25
N SER A 110 -5.90 -19.08 -12.82
CA SER A 110 -5.97 -18.51 -11.48
C SER A 110 -6.38 -19.52 -10.39
N GLY A 111 -5.52 -20.50 -10.13
CA GLY A 111 -5.67 -21.48 -9.06
C GLY A 111 -5.59 -20.83 -7.68
N ASP A 112 -6.27 -21.45 -6.71
CA ASP A 112 -6.14 -21.15 -5.29
C ASP A 112 -4.64 -21.19 -4.88
N HIS A 113 -4.02 -20.03 -4.75
CA HIS A 113 -2.59 -19.88 -4.45
C HIS A 113 -2.22 -20.50 -3.09
N THR A 114 -3.19 -20.71 -2.19
CA THR A 114 -2.96 -21.46 -0.95
C THR A 114 -2.48 -22.89 -1.24
N ALA A 115 -3.00 -23.54 -2.29
CA ALA A 115 -2.57 -24.86 -2.72
C ALA A 115 -1.14 -24.85 -3.27
N HIS A 116 -0.73 -23.80 -4.00
CA HIS A 116 0.63 -23.68 -4.55
C HIS A 116 1.70 -23.55 -3.45
N HIS A 117 1.40 -22.85 -2.35
CA HIS A 117 2.29 -22.72 -1.20
C HIS A 117 2.54 -24.04 -0.43
N CYS A 118 1.66 -25.03 -0.57
CA CYS A 118 1.80 -26.33 0.10
C CYS A 118 2.84 -27.27 -0.53
N HIS A 119 3.39 -26.92 -1.69
CA HIS A 119 4.25 -27.84 -2.47
C HIS A 119 5.75 -27.73 -2.16
N SER A 120 6.19 -26.77 -1.34
CA SER A 120 7.61 -26.65 -0.97
C SER A 120 7.85 -26.12 0.44
N THR A 121 8.47 -26.96 1.28
CA THR A 121 9.03 -26.52 2.55
C THR A 121 10.30 -25.69 2.32
N PRO A 122 10.45 -24.51 2.95
CA PRO A 122 11.69 -23.72 2.91
C PRO A 122 12.91 -24.51 3.41
N ASP A 123 14.10 -24.16 2.92
CA ASP A 123 15.35 -24.86 3.25
C ASP A 123 15.67 -24.89 4.75
N PHE A 124 15.40 -23.79 5.46
CA PHE A 124 15.59 -23.73 6.92
C PHE A 124 14.60 -24.60 7.71
N ALA A 125 13.51 -25.06 7.09
CA ALA A 125 12.43 -25.79 7.73
C ALA A 125 12.40 -27.28 7.37
N ARG A 126 13.38 -27.78 6.61
CA ARG A 126 13.39 -29.18 6.18
C ARG A 126 13.52 -30.16 7.36
N THR A 127 12.87 -31.31 7.25
CA THR A 127 12.76 -32.28 8.35
C THR A 127 14.09 -32.89 8.78
N GLU A 128 15.08 -32.96 7.88
CA GLU A 128 16.42 -33.45 8.20
C GLU A 128 17.18 -32.58 9.20
N LEU A 129 16.76 -31.33 9.40
CA LEU A 129 17.36 -30.43 10.38
C LEU A 129 16.83 -30.67 11.80
N VAL A 130 15.77 -31.46 11.95
CA VAL A 130 15.05 -31.63 13.22
C VAL A 130 15.91 -32.37 14.25
N THR A 131 16.06 -31.73 15.41
CA THR A 131 16.78 -32.28 16.57
C THR A 131 15.85 -32.91 17.59
N HIS A 132 14.62 -32.39 17.71
CA HIS A 132 13.63 -32.82 18.69
C HIS A 132 12.27 -32.98 18.01
N THR A 133 11.65 -34.15 18.14
CA THR A 133 10.32 -34.42 17.58
C THR A 133 9.36 -34.77 18.72
N ALA A 134 8.21 -34.10 18.78
CA ALA A 134 7.15 -34.48 19.70
C ALA A 134 6.61 -35.87 19.30
N THR A 135 6.58 -36.81 20.25
CA THR A 135 6.16 -38.21 20.04
C THR A 135 4.73 -38.47 20.51
N GLN A 136 4.18 -37.59 21.35
CA GLN A 136 2.80 -37.64 21.81
C GLN A 136 2.30 -36.23 22.15
N SER A 137 0.98 -36.03 22.13
CA SER A 137 0.38 -34.77 22.56
C SER A 137 0.61 -34.53 24.05
N GLY A 138 0.86 -33.28 24.45
CA GLY A 138 1.11 -32.94 25.84
C GLY A 138 1.71 -31.56 26.06
N ALA A 139 2.22 -31.31 27.26
CA ALA A 139 2.83 -30.03 27.61
C ALA A 139 4.23 -29.91 26.99
N TRP A 140 4.59 -28.73 26.50
CA TRP A 140 5.93 -28.43 25.97
C TRP A 140 7.03 -28.79 26.97
N SER A 141 6.79 -28.57 28.27
CA SER A 141 7.74 -28.81 29.35
C SER A 141 7.83 -30.28 29.79
N ASP A 142 7.00 -31.18 29.27
CA ASP A 142 7.02 -32.59 29.65
C ASP A 142 8.04 -33.35 28.78
N PRO A 143 9.09 -33.96 29.36
CA PRO A 143 10.05 -34.74 28.59
C PRO A 143 9.41 -35.93 27.84
N ALA A 144 8.28 -36.46 28.32
CA ALA A 144 7.55 -37.53 27.63
C ALA A 144 6.92 -37.06 26.32
N THR A 145 6.50 -35.78 26.20
CA THR A 145 6.04 -35.19 24.93
C THR A 145 7.12 -35.30 23.86
N TRP A 146 8.39 -35.18 24.23
CA TRP A 146 9.55 -35.19 23.32
C TRP A 146 10.29 -36.53 23.26
N GLY A 147 9.73 -37.59 23.85
CA GLY A 147 10.34 -38.93 23.85
C GLY A 147 11.62 -39.05 24.69
N GLY A 148 11.86 -38.13 25.62
CA GLY A 148 13.02 -38.20 26.51
C GLY A 148 13.44 -36.85 27.09
N ASN A 149 13.94 -35.93 26.25
CA ASN A 149 14.46 -34.63 26.68
C ASN A 149 13.62 -33.50 26.07
N VAL A 150 13.30 -32.49 26.88
CA VAL A 150 12.67 -31.25 26.41
C VAL A 150 13.67 -30.48 25.53
N PRO A 151 13.22 -29.80 24.45
CA PRO A 151 14.08 -29.00 23.59
C PRO A 151 14.92 -27.99 24.37
N ASP A 152 16.20 -27.91 24.03
CA ASP A 152 17.20 -27.02 24.60
C ASP A 152 17.62 -25.91 23.61
N THR A 153 18.58 -25.08 24.02
CA THR A 153 19.04 -23.94 23.22
C THR A 153 19.61 -24.42 21.87
N GLY A 154 19.19 -23.76 20.78
CA GLY A 154 19.57 -24.13 19.41
C GLY A 154 18.72 -25.25 18.81
N ALA A 155 17.77 -25.82 19.56
CA ALA A 155 16.94 -26.91 19.06
C ALA A 155 16.12 -26.50 17.84
N VAL A 156 16.11 -27.38 16.84
CA VAL A 156 15.14 -27.43 15.74
C VAL A 156 14.08 -28.43 16.14
N THR A 157 12.89 -27.94 16.46
CA THR A 157 11.78 -28.76 16.99
C THR A 157 10.74 -29.03 15.91
N ARG A 158 10.12 -30.20 15.98
CA ARG A 158 9.00 -30.59 15.11
C ARG A 158 7.84 -31.11 15.95
N ILE A 159 6.65 -30.57 15.68
CA ILE A 159 5.36 -31.09 16.15
C ILE A 159 4.71 -31.79 14.95
N PRO A 160 4.71 -33.14 14.88
CA PRO A 160 4.15 -33.87 13.75
C PRO A 160 2.62 -33.72 13.63
N GLU A 161 2.10 -34.02 12.44
CA GLU A 161 0.65 -34.15 12.22
C GLU A 161 0.02 -35.14 13.22
N GLY A 162 -1.17 -34.80 13.73
CA GLY A 162 -1.86 -35.57 14.76
C GLY A 162 -1.35 -35.37 16.19
N VAL A 163 -0.25 -34.64 16.38
CA VAL A 163 0.30 -34.28 17.70
C VAL A 163 -0.04 -32.83 18.03
N SER A 164 -0.48 -32.58 19.27
CA SER A 164 -0.73 -31.24 19.80
C SER A 164 0.15 -30.98 21.02
N VAL A 165 0.94 -29.91 20.97
CA VAL A 165 1.81 -29.50 22.07
C VAL A 165 1.32 -28.17 22.65
N THR A 166 1.21 -28.12 23.98
CA THR A 166 0.78 -26.91 24.69
C THR A 166 1.95 -26.21 25.38
N LEU A 167 2.22 -24.96 25.02
CA LEU A 167 3.13 -24.09 25.75
C LEU A 167 2.40 -23.53 26.99
N GLY A 168 2.80 -23.99 28.17
CA GLY A 168 2.12 -23.69 29.44
C GLY A 168 2.89 -22.78 30.39
N SER A 169 4.04 -22.24 29.98
CA SER A 169 4.89 -21.43 30.85
C SER A 169 5.73 -20.43 30.06
N VAL A 170 6.34 -19.49 30.77
CA VAL A 170 7.45 -18.69 30.25
C VAL A 170 8.65 -19.61 30.05
N SER A 171 9.23 -19.60 28.85
CA SER A 171 10.48 -20.30 28.54
C SER A 171 11.55 -19.29 28.11
N ASP A 172 12.77 -19.49 28.61
CA ASP A 172 13.97 -18.76 28.21
C ASP A 172 14.88 -19.58 27.28
N THR A 173 14.45 -20.80 26.92
CA THR A 173 15.16 -21.62 25.95
C THR A 173 15.10 -20.94 24.58
N ARG A 174 16.27 -20.63 24.03
CA ARG A 174 16.41 -19.97 22.72
C ARG A 174 16.41 -21.01 21.61
N LEU A 175 15.27 -21.18 20.93
CA LEU A 175 15.10 -22.23 19.92
C LEU A 175 15.51 -21.73 18.53
N LYS A 176 16.11 -22.61 17.71
CA LYS A 176 16.44 -22.24 16.32
C LYS A 176 15.21 -22.28 15.42
N LEU A 177 14.38 -23.31 15.57
CA LEU A 177 13.16 -23.46 14.78
C LEU A 177 12.08 -24.16 15.60
N VAL A 178 10.85 -23.67 15.47
CA VAL A 178 9.65 -24.43 15.82
C VAL A 178 8.87 -24.73 14.56
N ARG A 179 8.90 -25.99 14.11
CA ARG A 179 8.13 -26.49 12.98
C ARG A 179 6.82 -27.13 13.46
N ILE A 180 5.70 -26.63 12.97
CA ILE A 180 4.35 -27.06 13.30
C ILE A 180 3.74 -27.77 12.08
N ASP A 181 3.72 -29.10 12.11
CA ASP A 181 2.92 -29.92 11.19
C ASP A 181 1.61 -30.39 11.82
N GLY A 182 1.56 -30.50 13.16
CA GLY A 182 0.36 -30.74 13.97
C GLY A 182 -0.16 -29.43 14.57
N ALA A 183 -0.25 -29.35 15.90
CA ALA A 183 -0.73 -28.15 16.58
C ALA A 183 0.23 -27.65 17.67
N LEU A 184 0.44 -26.34 17.70
CA LEU A 184 1.02 -25.61 18.83
C LEU A 184 -0.04 -24.71 19.46
N THR A 185 -0.31 -24.90 20.75
CA THR A 185 -1.29 -24.11 21.50
C THR A 185 -0.65 -23.42 22.69
N PHE A 186 -1.06 -22.19 22.99
CA PHE A 186 -0.61 -21.46 24.18
C PHE A 186 -1.66 -21.58 25.29
N ALA A 187 -1.23 -21.82 26.53
CA ALA A 187 -2.12 -21.70 27.67
C ALA A 187 -2.69 -20.27 27.77
N ASN A 188 -3.98 -20.15 28.05
CA ASN A 188 -4.71 -18.88 27.98
C ASN A 188 -4.95 -18.21 29.35
N ASP A 189 -4.66 -18.90 30.44
CA ASP A 189 -4.94 -18.49 31.81
C ASP A 189 -3.68 -18.05 32.59
N ARG A 190 -2.52 -18.04 31.95
CA ARG A 190 -1.21 -17.74 32.56
C ARG A 190 -0.21 -17.20 31.55
N ASN A 191 0.86 -16.59 32.06
CA ASN A 191 1.92 -16.07 31.21
C ASN A 191 2.67 -17.19 30.47
N THR A 192 2.84 -17.01 29.17
CA THR A 192 3.58 -17.90 28.28
C THR A 192 4.57 -17.10 27.44
N ARG A 193 5.75 -17.67 27.17
CA ARG A 193 6.76 -17.05 26.31
C ARG A 193 7.51 -18.10 25.52
N LEU A 194 7.63 -17.87 24.21
CA LEU A 194 8.46 -18.62 23.28
C LEU A 194 9.59 -17.73 22.77
N LEU A 195 10.84 -18.12 23.03
CA LEU A 195 12.01 -17.52 22.38
C LEU A 195 12.41 -18.41 21.21
N VAL A 196 12.28 -17.92 19.98
CA VAL A 196 12.55 -18.69 18.77
C VAL A 196 13.17 -17.81 17.69
N ASP A 197 14.08 -18.32 16.88
CA ASP A 197 14.52 -17.61 15.68
C ASP A 197 13.37 -17.68 14.66
N THR A 198 13.04 -18.87 14.15
CA THR A 198 11.98 -19.02 13.17
C THR A 198 10.81 -19.90 13.65
N LEU A 199 9.58 -19.42 13.49
CA LEU A 199 8.36 -20.18 13.68
C LEU A 199 7.81 -20.55 12.29
N TYR A 200 7.66 -21.83 12.00
CA TYR A 200 7.16 -22.30 10.72
C TYR A 200 5.97 -23.22 10.92
N SER A 201 4.88 -23.00 10.19
CA SER A 201 3.81 -23.99 10.07
C SER A 201 3.69 -24.49 8.64
N SER A 202 3.56 -25.80 8.47
CA SER A 202 3.13 -26.36 7.19
C SER A 202 1.63 -26.15 6.99
N CYS A 203 1.10 -26.51 5.82
CA CYS A 203 -0.33 -26.32 5.51
C CYS A 203 -1.29 -27.06 6.44
N ASN A 204 -0.87 -28.19 7.00
CA ASN A 204 -1.66 -28.94 7.99
C ASN A 204 -1.44 -28.43 9.42
N GLY A 205 -0.43 -27.57 9.62
CA GLY A 205 -0.07 -27.01 10.90
C GLY A 205 -1.15 -26.07 11.45
N THR A 206 -1.32 -26.07 12.77
CA THR A 206 -2.18 -25.13 13.49
C THR A 206 -1.41 -24.39 14.56
N LEU A 207 -1.38 -23.07 14.47
CA LEU A 207 -0.94 -22.19 15.56
C LEU A 207 -2.18 -21.59 16.25
N GLN A 208 -2.33 -21.84 17.55
CA GLN A 208 -3.44 -21.30 18.35
C GLN A 208 -2.94 -20.57 19.59
N ILE A 209 -3.21 -19.26 19.68
CA ILE A 209 -2.92 -18.41 20.84
C ILE A 209 -4.24 -17.81 21.32
N GLY A 210 -4.95 -18.55 22.19
CA GLY A 210 -6.35 -18.27 22.51
C GLY A 210 -7.32 -18.66 21.40
N SER A 211 -8.63 -18.63 21.69
CA SER A 211 -9.72 -18.80 20.73
C SER A 211 -10.83 -17.78 20.99
N ALA A 212 -11.84 -17.71 20.12
CA ALA A 212 -12.99 -16.83 20.31
C ALA A 212 -13.74 -17.10 21.63
N GLU A 213 -13.85 -18.38 22.01
CA GLU A 213 -14.53 -18.82 23.24
C GLU A 213 -13.63 -18.70 24.47
N GLN A 214 -12.31 -18.82 24.28
CA GLN A 214 -11.32 -18.79 25.35
C GLN A 214 -10.10 -17.96 24.93
N PRO A 215 -10.23 -16.62 24.84
CA PRO A 215 -9.12 -15.74 24.52
C PRO A 215 -8.05 -15.81 25.62
N ILE A 216 -6.84 -15.33 25.32
CA ILE A 216 -5.84 -15.08 26.36
C ILE A 216 -6.44 -14.12 27.39
N SER A 217 -6.52 -14.58 28.64
CA SER A 217 -7.11 -13.83 29.75
C SER A 217 -6.46 -12.46 29.90
N ALA A 218 -7.23 -11.44 30.29
CA ALA A 218 -6.75 -10.06 30.41
C ALA A 218 -5.60 -9.88 31.41
N ASN A 219 -5.44 -10.81 32.35
CA ASN A 219 -4.34 -10.85 33.34
C ASN A 219 -3.17 -11.78 32.95
N ALA A 220 -3.21 -12.39 31.77
CA ALA A 220 -2.18 -13.26 31.23
C ALA A 220 -1.56 -12.65 29.97
N LYS A 221 -0.28 -12.94 29.72
CA LYS A 221 0.46 -12.52 28.51
C LYS A 221 0.94 -13.74 27.73
N ALA A 222 0.75 -13.73 26.40
CA ALA A 222 1.34 -14.70 25.49
C ALA A 222 2.37 -14.01 24.59
N GLU A 223 3.64 -14.37 24.71
CA GLU A 223 4.74 -13.75 23.98
C GLU A 223 5.43 -14.72 23.02
N VAL A 224 5.70 -14.26 21.80
CA VAL A 224 6.69 -14.84 20.89
C VAL A 224 7.75 -13.79 20.63
N VAL A 225 8.99 -14.11 20.98
CA VAL A 225 10.13 -13.23 20.77
C VAL A 225 11.05 -13.85 19.73
N PHE A 226 11.25 -13.14 18.63
CA PHE A 226 12.20 -13.50 17.60
C PHE A 226 13.61 -13.19 18.10
N ILE A 227 14.32 -14.23 18.55
CA ILE A 227 15.65 -14.11 19.17
C ILE A 227 16.67 -13.55 18.20
N ASP A 228 17.66 -12.80 18.67
CA ASP A 228 18.78 -12.36 17.86
C ASP A 228 19.99 -13.30 17.95
N GLU A 229 20.44 -13.78 16.79
CA GLU A 229 21.68 -14.57 16.59
C GLU A 229 22.59 -13.92 15.52
N GLY A 230 22.35 -12.65 15.19
CA GLY A 230 23.00 -11.93 14.11
C GLY A 230 22.07 -11.66 12.91
N PRO A 231 22.58 -10.94 11.89
CA PRO A 231 21.83 -10.66 10.67
C PRO A 231 21.38 -11.94 9.96
N VAL A 232 20.21 -11.87 9.33
CA VAL A 232 19.69 -12.98 8.52
C VAL A 232 20.61 -13.28 7.34
N SER A 233 20.92 -14.55 7.15
CA SER A 233 21.90 -15.01 6.15
C SER A 233 21.39 -16.08 5.18
N ASP A 234 20.16 -16.61 5.37
CA ASP A 234 19.59 -17.56 4.41
C ASP A 234 19.40 -16.92 3.03
N ALA A 235 19.54 -17.70 1.95
CA ALA A 235 19.62 -17.18 0.58
C ALA A 235 18.40 -16.34 0.18
N ALA A 236 17.21 -16.76 0.61
CA ALA A 236 15.96 -16.05 0.37
C ALA A 236 15.71 -14.90 1.36
N ARG A 237 16.56 -14.75 2.40
CA ARG A 237 16.35 -13.85 3.55
C ARG A 237 14.99 -14.04 4.22
N LEU A 238 14.44 -15.27 4.16
CA LEU A 238 13.09 -15.62 4.59
C LEU A 238 13.03 -16.04 6.07
N SER A 239 14.09 -16.60 6.66
CA SER A 239 14.21 -16.50 8.12
C SER A 239 14.55 -15.05 8.45
N ARG A 240 14.50 -14.52 9.67
CA ARG A 240 13.83 -14.90 10.90
C ARG A 240 12.37 -14.41 10.90
N GLY A 241 11.50 -15.01 11.70
CA GLY A 241 10.11 -14.58 11.84
C GLY A 241 9.13 -15.72 11.96
N ALA A 242 7.85 -15.46 11.71
CA ALA A 242 6.85 -16.51 11.53
C ALA A 242 6.43 -16.64 10.06
N ILE A 243 6.55 -17.84 9.51
CA ILE A 243 6.11 -18.20 8.17
C ILE A 243 5.04 -19.26 8.33
N LEU A 244 3.78 -18.86 8.18
CA LEU A 244 2.62 -19.64 8.60
C LEU A 244 1.77 -20.03 7.38
N ALA A 245 1.96 -21.26 6.89
CA ALA A 245 1.19 -21.79 5.77
C ALA A 245 -0.07 -22.54 6.19
N GLY A 246 -0.31 -22.70 7.49
CA GLY A 246 -1.44 -23.44 8.05
C GLY A 246 -2.42 -22.55 8.78
N LYS A 247 -3.37 -23.18 9.49
CA LYS A 247 -4.39 -22.45 10.26
C LYS A 247 -3.73 -21.64 11.38
N THR A 248 -4.07 -20.36 11.47
CA THR A 248 -3.61 -19.49 12.55
C THR A 248 -4.78 -18.81 13.23
N THR A 249 -4.87 -18.98 14.55
CA THR A 249 -5.88 -18.34 15.38
C THR A 249 -5.21 -17.64 16.56
N MET A 250 -5.51 -16.35 16.74
CA MET A 250 -5.00 -15.56 17.86
C MET A 250 -6.14 -14.73 18.44
N HIS A 251 -6.46 -14.89 19.71
CA HIS A 251 -7.52 -14.14 20.38
C HIS A 251 -7.02 -13.64 21.73
N GLY A 252 -6.65 -12.36 21.78
CA GLY A 252 -6.29 -11.66 23.01
C GLY A 252 -7.50 -11.03 23.70
N ALA A 253 -7.26 -10.38 24.83
CA ALA A 253 -8.29 -9.63 25.53
C ALA A 253 -8.75 -8.43 24.67
N ALA A 254 -10.07 -8.30 24.49
CA ALA A 254 -10.66 -7.24 23.68
C ALA A 254 -10.37 -5.85 24.25
N LYS A 255 -10.02 -4.91 23.36
CA LYS A 255 -9.81 -3.50 23.70
C LYS A 255 -10.42 -2.59 22.64
N THR A 256 -11.04 -1.49 23.08
CA THR A 256 -11.34 -0.36 22.20
C THR A 256 -10.01 0.15 21.62
N HIS A 257 -9.84 0.09 20.30
CA HIS A 257 -8.58 0.40 19.65
C HIS A 257 -8.27 1.91 19.62
N ARG A 258 -9.31 2.75 19.46
CA ARG A 258 -9.22 4.22 19.50
C ARG A 258 -10.49 4.86 20.06
N ALA A 259 -10.39 6.10 20.52
CA ALA A 259 -11.51 6.94 20.95
C ALA A 259 -11.28 8.40 20.52
N ILE A 260 -12.35 9.20 20.52
CA ILE A 260 -12.29 10.65 20.25
C ILE A 260 -12.12 11.39 21.59
N ILE A 261 -11.21 12.36 21.64
CA ILE A 261 -10.96 13.21 22.79
C ILE A 261 -11.93 14.40 22.75
N THR A 262 -12.78 14.53 23.75
CA THR A 262 -13.76 15.62 23.84
C THR A 262 -14.03 16.06 25.30
N PRO A 263 -13.79 17.34 25.64
CA PRO A 263 -13.17 18.38 24.80
C PRO A 263 -11.74 17.99 24.41
N GLN A 264 -11.25 18.54 23.29
CA GLN A 264 -9.88 18.33 22.82
C GLN A 264 -8.85 18.70 23.90
N ALA A 265 -7.73 17.98 23.94
CA ALA A 265 -6.74 18.08 25.00
C ALA A 265 -5.68 19.15 24.72
N LYS A 266 -5.18 19.78 25.78
CA LYS A 266 -4.18 20.85 25.72
C LYS A 266 -2.88 20.45 26.39
N GLN A 267 -1.82 21.18 26.06
CA GLN A 267 -0.55 21.10 26.77
C GLN A 267 -0.78 21.27 28.27
N GLY A 268 -0.14 20.41 29.07
CA GLY A 268 -0.26 20.41 30.53
C GLY A 268 -1.41 19.57 31.08
N ASP A 269 -2.38 19.15 30.25
CA ASP A 269 -3.46 18.28 30.70
C ASP A 269 -2.91 16.93 31.16
N THR A 270 -3.44 16.43 32.28
CA THR A 270 -3.09 15.12 32.87
C THR A 270 -4.25 14.12 32.80
N GLU A 271 -5.37 14.51 32.20
CA GLU A 271 -6.55 13.68 32.04
C GLU A 271 -7.16 13.90 30.65
N LEU A 272 -7.51 12.81 29.96
CA LEU A 272 -8.27 12.84 28.72
C LEU A 272 -9.74 12.55 29.04
N SER A 273 -10.65 13.35 28.47
CA SER A 273 -12.08 13.05 28.43
C SER A 273 -12.42 12.44 27.08
N LEU A 274 -13.02 11.25 27.08
CA LEU A 274 -13.35 10.52 25.86
C LEU A 274 -14.82 10.66 25.52
N ASN A 275 -15.15 10.60 24.23
CA ASN A 275 -16.54 10.67 23.76
C ASN A 275 -17.40 9.49 24.27
N GLN A 276 -16.76 8.36 24.57
CA GLN A 276 -17.38 7.15 25.12
C GLN A 276 -16.43 6.47 26.09
N GLU A 277 -16.98 5.70 27.03
CA GLU A 277 -16.18 4.87 27.94
C GLU A 277 -15.46 3.77 27.14
N PRO A 278 -14.13 3.65 27.23
CA PRO A 278 -13.37 2.66 26.48
C PRO A 278 -13.53 1.27 27.09
N THR A 279 -13.70 0.25 26.26
CA THR A 279 -13.77 -1.14 26.70
C THR A 279 -12.37 -1.73 26.84
N GLY A 280 -12.10 -2.41 27.95
CA GLY A 280 -10.89 -3.21 28.15
C GLY A 280 -9.59 -2.41 28.42
N TRP A 281 -9.66 -1.09 28.51
CA TRP A 281 -8.52 -0.26 28.91
C TRP A 281 -8.19 -0.48 30.39
N ALA A 282 -6.91 -0.47 30.73
CA ALA A 282 -6.43 -0.70 32.09
C ALA A 282 -5.27 0.23 32.45
N VAL A 283 -5.07 0.47 33.75
CA VAL A 283 -3.86 1.14 34.27
C VAL A 283 -2.61 0.40 33.79
N GLY A 284 -1.64 1.14 33.27
CA GLY A 284 -0.44 0.59 32.63
C GLY A 284 -0.54 0.39 31.12
N ASP A 285 -1.73 0.53 30.52
CA ASP A 285 -1.83 0.57 29.05
C ASP A 285 -1.14 1.80 28.49
N GLN A 286 -0.54 1.66 27.30
CA GLN A 286 0.05 2.74 26.55
C GLN A 286 -0.97 3.29 25.54
N LEU A 287 -1.06 4.61 25.51
CA LEU A 287 -1.90 5.39 24.61
C LEU A 287 -1.04 6.24 23.69
N VAL A 288 -1.47 6.40 22.45
CA VAL A 288 -0.93 7.36 21.50
C VAL A 288 -1.98 8.44 21.29
N ILE A 289 -1.66 9.68 21.65
CA ILE A 289 -2.47 10.86 21.35
C ILE A 289 -2.00 11.37 19.99
N THR A 290 -2.91 11.53 19.04
CA THR A 290 -2.58 11.89 17.65
C THR A 290 -2.03 13.31 17.53
N GLY A 291 -0.99 13.49 16.73
CA GLY A 291 -0.39 14.80 16.50
C GLY A 291 -1.29 15.75 15.71
N THR A 292 -1.26 17.03 16.08
CA THR A 292 -2.06 18.10 15.45
C THR A 292 -1.24 19.33 15.11
N VAL A 293 0.09 19.28 15.27
CA VAL A 293 0.97 20.41 14.96
C VAL A 293 1.14 20.51 13.45
N VAL A 294 0.88 21.69 12.90
CA VAL A 294 0.98 21.97 11.47
C VAL A 294 2.40 21.73 10.97
N ASN A 295 2.53 21.02 9.84
CA ASN A 295 3.80 20.63 9.22
C ASN A 295 4.73 19.76 10.10
N ASP A 296 4.22 19.21 11.21
CA ASP A 296 4.95 18.24 12.02
C ASP A 296 4.14 16.94 12.13
N PRO A 297 4.36 15.99 11.19
CA PRO A 297 3.67 14.71 11.22
C PRO A 297 4.08 13.83 12.41
N ALA A 298 5.15 14.19 13.15
CA ALA A 298 5.67 13.46 14.31
C ALA A 298 5.22 14.06 15.66
N SER A 299 4.22 14.93 15.64
CA SER A 299 3.70 15.63 16.84
C SER A 299 2.76 14.81 17.72
N ASP A 300 2.74 13.48 17.56
CA ASP A 300 2.03 12.58 18.47
C ASP A 300 2.74 12.43 19.82
N GLU A 301 1.99 12.00 20.83
CA GLU A 301 2.52 11.77 22.17
C GLU A 301 2.11 10.40 22.72
N ILE A 302 3.07 9.63 23.25
CA ILE A 302 2.78 8.39 23.99
C ILE A 302 2.64 8.71 25.48
N ARG A 303 1.58 8.18 26.10
CA ARG A 303 1.34 8.26 27.55
C ARG A 303 0.91 6.92 28.11
N THR A 304 1.12 6.72 29.41
CA THR A 304 0.64 5.54 30.12
C THR A 304 -0.57 5.90 30.95
N ILE A 305 -1.57 5.02 30.99
CA ILE A 305 -2.73 5.21 31.85
C ILE A 305 -2.32 5.04 33.32
N SER A 306 -2.58 6.05 34.15
CA SER A 306 -2.36 6.01 35.60
C SER A 306 -3.64 5.75 36.39
N ALA A 307 -4.81 6.17 35.87
CA ALA A 307 -6.13 5.87 36.43
C ALA A 307 -7.24 5.94 35.36
N ILE A 308 -8.37 5.26 35.60
CA ILE A 308 -9.56 5.31 34.74
C ILE A 308 -10.80 5.49 35.62
N ASN A 309 -11.69 6.41 35.23
CA ASN A 309 -13.00 6.60 35.83
C ASN A 309 -14.05 6.86 34.73
N GLY A 310 -14.72 5.79 34.29
CA GLY A 310 -15.63 5.85 33.14
C GLY A 310 -14.89 6.30 31.87
N ASN A 311 -15.38 7.37 31.24
CA ASN A 311 -14.76 7.97 30.05
C ASN A 311 -13.62 8.95 30.35
N ARG A 312 -13.18 9.08 31.61
CA ARG A 312 -12.03 9.90 32.01
C ARG A 312 -10.81 9.02 32.24
N VAL A 313 -9.71 9.35 31.57
CA VAL A 313 -8.46 8.59 31.60
C VAL A 313 -7.33 9.50 32.08
N THR A 314 -6.78 9.22 33.25
CA THR A 314 -5.64 9.96 33.81
C THR A 314 -4.33 9.41 33.24
N LEU A 315 -3.44 10.31 32.87
CA LEU A 315 -2.14 10.05 32.28
C LEU A 315 -1.06 9.98 33.37
N ASP A 316 0.05 9.31 33.10
CA ASP A 316 1.22 9.25 33.98
C ASP A 316 2.04 10.56 33.98
N GLN A 317 1.97 11.30 32.88
CA GLN A 317 2.64 12.58 32.69
C GLN A 317 1.73 13.56 31.94
N PRO A 318 1.84 14.88 32.21
CA PRO A 318 1.09 15.89 31.46
C PRO A 318 1.45 15.85 29.97
N LEU A 319 0.52 16.24 29.09
CA LEU A 319 0.80 16.44 27.67
C LEU A 319 1.83 17.57 27.47
N THR A 320 2.72 17.40 26.51
CA THR A 320 3.72 18.42 26.17
C THR A 320 3.30 19.29 25.00
N LEU A 321 2.31 18.85 24.23
CA LEU A 321 1.76 19.56 23.08
C LEU A 321 0.26 19.82 23.24
N ASP A 322 -0.24 20.82 22.51
CA ASP A 322 -1.68 20.95 22.27
C ASP A 322 -2.11 19.91 21.24
N HIS A 323 -3.21 19.21 21.52
CA HIS A 323 -3.82 18.23 20.64
C HIS A 323 -5.21 18.71 20.23
N THR A 324 -5.22 19.77 19.43
CA THR A 324 -6.42 20.52 19.06
C THR A 324 -6.56 20.65 17.54
N ALA A 325 -7.78 20.48 17.03
CA ALA A 325 -8.13 20.71 15.64
C ALA A 325 -8.48 22.20 15.41
N PRO A 326 -8.43 22.70 14.17
CA PRO A 326 -8.73 24.10 13.87
C PRO A 326 -10.20 24.48 14.13
N LYS A 327 -11.09 23.48 14.21
CA LYS A 327 -12.51 23.68 14.54
C LYS A 327 -12.98 22.68 15.60
N PRO A 328 -13.91 23.05 16.52
CA PRO A 328 -14.38 22.16 17.60
C PRO A 328 -15.10 20.89 17.14
N GLU A 329 -15.71 20.91 15.96
CA GLU A 329 -16.41 19.77 15.36
C GLU A 329 -15.49 18.72 14.73
N LEU A 330 -14.22 19.04 14.51
CA LEU A 330 -13.22 18.11 13.99
C LEU A 330 -12.67 17.24 15.12
N ASN A 331 -12.36 15.98 14.79
CA ASN A 331 -12.01 14.98 15.78
C ASN A 331 -10.50 14.93 16.02
N VAL A 332 -10.11 14.83 17.28
CA VAL A 332 -8.74 14.44 17.68
C VAL A 332 -8.84 13.10 18.40
N TYR A 333 -7.91 12.19 18.11
CA TYR A 333 -8.03 10.80 18.53
C TYR A 333 -6.96 10.41 19.55
N VAL A 334 -7.28 9.36 20.31
CA VAL A 334 -6.32 8.62 21.11
C VAL A 334 -6.46 7.13 20.81
N ALA A 335 -5.34 6.45 20.57
CA ALA A 335 -5.31 5.02 20.27
C ALA A 335 -4.62 4.23 21.39
N ASN A 336 -5.17 3.06 21.75
CA ASN A 336 -4.55 2.16 22.70
C ASN A 336 -3.68 1.14 21.97
N ILE A 337 -2.39 1.12 22.29
CA ILE A 337 -1.37 0.28 21.62
C ILE A 337 -0.92 -0.93 22.46
N SER A 338 -1.57 -1.20 23.59
CA SER A 338 -1.28 -2.35 24.46
C SER A 338 -2.13 -3.57 24.11
N ARG A 339 -1.53 -4.75 23.93
CA ARG A 339 -2.23 -6.05 23.78
C ARG A 339 -1.52 -7.12 24.58
N ASN A 340 -2.25 -8.17 24.96
CA ASN A 340 -1.72 -9.25 25.79
C ASN A 340 -1.21 -10.46 24.98
N ILE A 341 -1.41 -10.48 23.66
CA ILE A 341 -0.63 -11.28 22.72
C ILE A 341 0.43 -10.37 22.10
N GLU A 342 1.71 -10.76 22.15
CA GLU A 342 2.80 -9.98 21.57
C GLU A 342 3.77 -10.85 20.76
N PHE A 343 3.97 -10.47 19.50
CA PHE A 343 5.08 -10.90 18.66
C PHE A 343 6.09 -9.75 18.59
N ARG A 344 7.35 -9.99 18.92
CA ARG A 344 8.36 -8.93 18.89
C ARG A 344 9.74 -9.40 18.47
N SER A 345 10.50 -8.51 17.86
CA SER A 345 11.94 -8.71 17.68
C SER A 345 12.67 -8.53 19.00
N GLU A 346 13.73 -9.31 19.24
CA GLU A 346 14.65 -9.06 20.35
C GLU A 346 15.54 -7.83 20.10
N ASN A 347 15.93 -7.62 18.84
CA ASN A 347 16.78 -6.52 18.40
C ASN A 347 16.03 -5.57 17.44
N THR A 348 16.20 -4.26 17.63
CA THR A 348 15.57 -3.21 16.82
C THR A 348 16.36 -2.85 15.56
N ALA A 349 17.60 -3.32 15.40
CA ALA A 349 18.36 -3.16 14.17
C ALA A 349 17.64 -3.88 13.01
N ILE A 350 17.37 -3.16 11.92
CA ILE A 350 16.50 -3.62 10.81
C ILE A 350 16.87 -5.02 10.32
N GLN A 351 18.15 -5.30 10.09
CA GLN A 351 18.62 -6.58 9.55
C GLN A 351 18.47 -7.79 10.50
N HIS A 352 18.09 -7.55 11.77
CA HIS A 352 17.98 -8.57 12.82
C HIS A 352 16.53 -8.90 13.20
N ARG A 353 15.56 -8.09 12.76
CA ARG A 353 14.16 -8.20 13.18
C ARG A 353 13.49 -9.46 12.66
N GLY A 354 12.43 -9.93 13.31
CA GLY A 354 11.52 -10.91 12.73
C GLY A 354 10.52 -10.25 11.76
N HIS A 355 9.82 -11.05 10.98
CA HIS A 355 8.66 -10.61 10.19
C HIS A 355 7.55 -11.68 10.24
N MET A 356 6.34 -11.36 9.79
CA MET A 356 5.24 -12.32 9.76
C MET A 356 4.73 -12.47 8.32
N MET A 357 4.68 -13.70 7.84
CA MET A 357 4.12 -14.06 6.53
C MET A 357 3.06 -15.14 6.70
N PHE A 358 1.84 -14.85 6.26
CA PHE A 358 0.71 -15.77 6.22
C PHE A 358 0.54 -16.25 4.78
N MET A 359 0.67 -17.56 4.58
CA MET A 359 0.53 -18.23 3.28
C MET A 359 -0.75 -19.09 3.23
N SER A 360 -1.72 -18.74 4.10
CA SER A 360 -3.05 -19.36 4.19
C SER A 360 -4.11 -18.28 4.43
N ALA A 361 -5.30 -18.51 3.89
CA ALA A 361 -6.47 -17.69 4.20
C ALA A 361 -7.13 -18.08 5.54
N HIS A 362 -6.76 -19.22 6.15
CA HIS A 362 -7.30 -19.67 7.44
C HIS A 362 -6.69 -18.92 8.63
N VAL A 363 -6.87 -17.60 8.65
CA VAL A 363 -6.28 -16.69 9.63
C VAL A 363 -7.36 -15.84 10.28
N ASP A 364 -7.42 -15.90 11.61
CA ASP A 364 -8.27 -15.05 12.45
C ASP A 364 -7.44 -14.53 13.64
N ILE A 365 -7.09 -13.25 13.59
CA ILE A 365 -6.24 -12.58 14.58
C ILE A 365 -7.04 -11.46 15.21
N GLN A 366 -7.20 -11.51 16.53
CA GLN A 366 -7.91 -10.51 17.30
C GLN A 366 -7.09 -10.06 18.50
N ASN A 367 -6.87 -8.75 18.61
CA ASN A 367 -6.22 -8.12 19.76
C ASN A 367 -4.77 -8.60 20.01
N ALA A 368 -3.94 -8.65 18.97
CA ALA A 368 -2.51 -8.95 19.07
C ALA A 368 -1.64 -7.72 18.76
N ARG A 369 -0.44 -7.65 19.34
CA ARG A 369 0.57 -6.61 19.09
C ARG A 369 1.79 -7.19 18.38
N PHE A 370 2.28 -6.47 17.38
CA PHE A 370 3.43 -6.79 16.55
C PHE A 370 4.46 -5.67 16.69
N THR A 371 5.48 -5.89 17.52
CA THR A 371 6.41 -4.85 17.98
C THR A 371 7.76 -4.98 17.27
N GLU A 372 8.19 -3.92 16.59
CA GLU A 372 9.50 -3.82 15.94
C GLU A 372 9.73 -4.98 14.95
N LEU A 373 8.68 -5.38 14.22
CA LEU A 373 8.74 -6.40 13.17
C LEU A 373 8.94 -5.75 11.79
N GLY A 374 9.26 -6.61 10.82
CA GLY A 374 9.58 -6.22 9.45
C GLY A 374 11.06 -5.92 9.26
N ARG A 375 11.54 -6.13 8.03
CA ARG A 375 12.92 -5.92 7.59
C ARG A 375 13.06 -5.32 6.19
N SER A 376 11.98 -5.26 5.39
CA SER A 376 11.98 -4.48 4.15
C SER A 376 12.01 -3.01 4.52
N ASP A 377 13.13 -2.37 4.23
CA ASP A 377 13.49 -1.02 4.65
C ASP A 377 13.10 -0.01 3.57
N LYS A 378 12.12 0.83 3.86
CA LYS A 378 11.60 1.81 2.89
C LYS A 378 12.40 3.12 2.87
N THR A 379 13.33 3.32 3.81
CA THR A 379 14.22 4.50 3.80
C THR A 379 15.29 4.42 2.71
N ARG A 380 15.40 3.28 2.02
CA ARG A 380 16.24 3.06 0.84
C ARG A 380 15.52 2.16 -0.17
N PRO A 381 15.88 2.20 -1.46
CA PRO A 381 15.24 1.34 -2.46
C PRO A 381 15.37 -0.14 -2.15
N LEU A 382 14.38 -0.93 -2.56
CA LEU A 382 14.53 -2.38 -2.65
C LEU A 382 15.66 -2.76 -3.62
N ASP A 383 16.43 -3.79 -3.25
CA ASP A 383 17.62 -4.25 -4.00
C ASP A 383 17.53 -5.75 -4.33
N ASP A 384 16.30 -6.28 -4.47
CA ASP A 384 16.05 -7.66 -4.89
C ASP A 384 15.92 -7.80 -6.41
N TYR A 385 15.17 -6.89 -7.06
CA TYR A 385 14.92 -6.89 -8.49
C TYR A 385 15.01 -5.50 -9.12
N GLU A 386 15.41 -5.47 -10.39
CA GLU A 386 15.16 -4.37 -11.33
C GLU A 386 14.17 -4.82 -12.39
N PHE A 387 13.26 -3.95 -12.78
CA PHE A 387 12.36 -4.17 -13.91
C PHE A 387 12.81 -3.28 -15.06
N ILE A 388 13.27 -3.92 -16.13
CA ILE A 388 13.72 -3.28 -17.36
C ILE A 388 12.57 -3.35 -18.36
N PHE A 389 12.08 -2.19 -18.77
CA PHE A 389 10.99 -2.05 -19.74
C PHE A 389 11.55 -1.96 -21.16
N ASP A 390 10.83 -2.51 -22.13
CA ASP A 390 11.27 -2.54 -23.54
C ASP A 390 11.25 -1.14 -24.17
N ASP A 391 10.41 -0.24 -23.65
CA ASP A 391 10.36 1.18 -23.98
C ASP A 391 10.95 1.98 -22.79
N PRO A 392 12.12 2.63 -22.94
CA PRO A 392 12.75 3.38 -21.86
C PRO A 392 11.97 4.64 -21.44
N GLU A 393 11.07 5.16 -22.28
CA GLU A 393 10.13 6.23 -21.88
C GLU A 393 9.03 5.69 -20.94
N SER A 394 8.74 4.38 -20.98
CA SER A 394 7.75 3.73 -20.12
C SER A 394 8.18 3.43 -18.69
N ALA A 395 9.40 3.83 -18.31
CA ALA A 395 9.91 3.62 -16.95
C ALA A 395 9.29 4.54 -15.89
N GLY A 396 8.55 5.58 -16.31
CA GLY A 396 7.98 6.60 -15.43
C GLY A 396 6.46 6.79 -15.53
N ASP A 397 5.84 6.70 -16.70
CA ASP A 397 4.45 7.17 -16.88
C ASP A 397 3.53 6.26 -17.74
N ASP A 398 4.02 5.16 -18.32
CA ASP A 398 3.29 4.42 -19.37
C ASP A 398 2.93 2.97 -19.04
N ALA A 399 2.57 2.67 -17.79
CA ALA A 399 2.09 1.36 -17.28
C ALA A 399 2.36 0.12 -18.18
N PRO A 400 3.62 -0.23 -18.50
CA PRO A 400 3.91 -1.22 -19.53
C PRO A 400 3.36 -2.60 -19.13
N ALA A 401 2.80 -3.31 -20.11
CA ALA A 401 2.15 -4.60 -19.88
C ALA A 401 3.11 -5.71 -19.41
N SER A 402 4.40 -5.53 -19.68
CA SER A 402 5.45 -6.47 -19.28
C SER A 402 6.81 -5.80 -19.08
N ALA A 403 7.67 -6.47 -18.32
CA ALA A 403 9.07 -6.08 -18.15
C ALA A 403 9.97 -7.32 -18.02
N ASN A 404 11.26 -7.12 -18.27
CA ASN A 404 12.30 -8.07 -17.93
C ASN A 404 12.73 -7.85 -16.47
N ALA A 405 12.69 -8.88 -15.63
CA ALA A 405 13.14 -8.79 -14.25
C ALA A 405 14.60 -9.25 -14.10
N VAL A 406 15.45 -8.39 -13.55
CA VAL A 406 16.86 -8.68 -13.24
C VAL A 406 17.00 -8.83 -11.74
N ALA A 407 17.44 -10.01 -11.28
CA ALA A 407 17.74 -10.21 -9.87
C ALA A 407 19.04 -9.48 -9.49
N LEU A 408 18.97 -8.65 -8.45
CA LEU A 408 20.11 -7.90 -7.93
C LEU A 408 20.83 -8.62 -6.78
N GLY A 409 20.13 -9.52 -6.06
CA GLY A 409 20.71 -10.31 -4.97
C GLY A 409 21.09 -9.52 -3.71
N GLY A 410 20.50 -8.33 -3.53
CA GLY A 410 20.78 -7.45 -2.41
C GLY A 410 20.19 -7.90 -1.06
N SER A 411 20.27 -7.00 -0.08
CA SER A 411 19.94 -7.27 1.33
C SER A 411 18.58 -6.72 1.76
N ASN A 412 18.06 -5.73 1.05
CA ASN A 412 16.77 -5.08 1.23
C ASN A 412 15.73 -5.68 0.29
N VAL A 413 15.24 -6.86 0.63
CA VAL A 413 14.30 -7.61 -0.21
C VAL A 413 12.85 -7.30 0.16
N ARG A 414 11.93 -7.39 -0.81
CA ARG A 414 10.48 -7.24 -0.59
C ARG A 414 9.89 -8.37 0.25
N GLY A 415 8.69 -8.16 0.78
CA GLY A 415 7.90 -9.19 1.44
C GLY A 415 8.32 -9.53 2.88
N ARG A 416 9.13 -8.69 3.54
CA ARG A 416 9.52 -8.86 4.96
C ARG A 416 8.83 -7.79 5.80
N TYR A 417 7.51 -7.85 5.90
CA TYR A 417 6.68 -6.85 6.59
C TYR A 417 6.23 -7.30 7.99
N ALA A 418 5.70 -6.36 8.78
CA ALA A 418 5.24 -6.69 10.13
C ALA A 418 4.10 -7.72 10.11
N ILE A 419 3.13 -7.55 9.21
CA ILE A 419 2.08 -8.50 8.85
C ILE A 419 1.96 -8.55 7.33
N HIS A 420 2.15 -9.73 6.73
CA HIS A 420 2.09 -9.92 5.29
C HIS A 420 1.22 -11.13 4.94
N PHE A 421 0.06 -10.90 4.32
CA PHE A 421 -0.73 -11.95 3.69
C PHE A 421 -0.25 -12.11 2.25
N HIS A 422 0.38 -13.25 1.97
CA HIS A 422 1.08 -13.47 0.72
C HIS A 422 0.27 -14.43 -0.16
N GLN A 423 -0.42 -13.86 -1.13
CA GLN A 423 -1.10 -14.57 -2.22
C GLN A 423 -2.05 -15.67 -1.71
N VAL A 424 -3.04 -15.31 -0.88
CA VAL A 424 -3.98 -16.27 -0.28
C VAL A 424 -5.40 -16.17 -0.84
N GLY A 425 -5.62 -15.43 -1.93
CA GLY A 425 -6.86 -15.50 -2.73
C GLY A 425 -7.32 -14.17 -3.32
N THR A 426 -7.59 -14.16 -4.63
CA THR A 426 -8.09 -12.98 -5.38
C THR A 426 -9.39 -13.25 -6.13
N GLN A 427 -9.94 -14.45 -5.93
CA GLN A 427 -11.23 -14.89 -6.44
C GLN A 427 -12.36 -14.23 -5.64
N PRO A 428 -13.48 -13.80 -6.26
CA PRO A 428 -14.58 -13.16 -5.55
C PRO A 428 -15.19 -14.00 -4.41
N ASP A 429 -15.12 -15.33 -4.51
CA ASP A 429 -15.61 -16.29 -3.52
C ASP A 429 -14.51 -16.85 -2.61
N SER A 430 -13.27 -16.35 -2.73
CA SER A 430 -12.18 -16.74 -1.84
C SER A 430 -12.51 -16.43 -0.38
N MET A 431 -12.09 -17.32 0.52
CA MET A 431 -12.26 -17.12 1.96
C MET A 431 -11.45 -15.91 2.42
N ALA A 432 -12.07 -15.04 3.20
CA ALA A 432 -11.39 -13.87 3.76
C ALA A 432 -10.66 -14.22 5.06
N ALA A 433 -9.39 -13.83 5.16
CA ALA A 433 -8.68 -13.73 6.43
C ALA A 433 -9.16 -12.50 7.22
N THR A 434 -9.07 -12.53 8.55
CA THR A 434 -9.45 -11.40 9.41
C THR A 434 -8.35 -11.04 10.39
N VAL A 435 -8.06 -9.73 10.46
CA VAL A 435 -7.24 -9.14 11.52
C VAL A 435 -8.00 -7.98 12.15
N LYS A 436 -8.33 -8.13 13.43
CA LYS A 436 -9.17 -7.20 14.17
C LYS A 436 -8.49 -6.66 15.44
N GLY A 437 -8.68 -5.38 15.73
CA GLY A 437 -8.31 -4.81 17.03
C GLY A 437 -6.81 -4.88 17.34
N SER A 438 -5.97 -5.16 16.35
CA SER A 438 -4.55 -5.48 16.52
C SER A 438 -3.66 -4.26 16.28
N VAL A 439 -2.40 -4.36 16.67
CA VAL A 439 -1.45 -3.24 16.70
C VAL A 439 -0.17 -3.61 15.99
N VAL A 440 0.23 -2.86 14.97
CA VAL A 440 1.62 -2.84 14.49
C VAL A 440 2.32 -1.64 15.11
N TYR A 441 3.37 -1.90 15.87
CA TYR A 441 4.12 -0.89 16.61
C TYR A 441 5.57 -0.85 16.13
N LYS A 442 5.89 0.22 15.40
CA LYS A 442 7.20 0.53 14.80
C LYS A 442 7.71 -0.49 13.80
N GLY A 443 8.06 -0.03 12.60
CA GLY A 443 8.53 -0.90 11.52
C GLY A 443 9.27 -0.13 10.43
N PRO A 444 10.24 -0.76 9.74
CA PRO A 444 11.06 -0.10 8.74
C PRO A 444 10.39 0.02 7.36
N GLY A 445 9.19 -0.52 7.18
CA GLY A 445 8.46 -0.48 5.93
C GLY A 445 6.97 -0.51 6.16
N TRP A 446 6.27 -1.40 5.44
CA TRP A 446 4.81 -1.50 5.54
C TRP A 446 4.33 -2.23 6.80
N GLY A 447 3.20 -1.80 7.36
CA GLY A 447 2.60 -2.37 8.56
C GLY A 447 1.70 -3.58 8.29
N PHE A 448 0.45 -3.33 7.93
CA PHE A 448 -0.55 -4.34 7.56
C PHE A 448 -0.59 -4.48 6.04
N VAL A 449 -0.16 -5.62 5.50
CA VAL A 449 -0.02 -5.85 4.06
C VAL A 449 -0.96 -6.94 3.57
N ASN A 450 -1.80 -6.58 2.59
CA ASN A 450 -2.56 -7.51 1.77
C ASN A 450 -1.88 -7.60 0.40
N HIS A 451 -1.32 -8.75 0.04
CA HIS A 451 -0.70 -8.99 -1.26
C HIS A 451 -1.47 -10.11 -1.96
N SER A 452 -2.20 -9.76 -3.03
CA SER A 452 -3.05 -10.67 -3.82
C SER A 452 -3.86 -11.62 -2.94
N SER A 453 -4.52 -11.06 -1.92
CA SER A 453 -5.28 -11.81 -0.92
C SER A 453 -6.64 -11.17 -0.62
N HIS A 454 -7.51 -11.92 0.05
CA HIS A 454 -8.79 -11.45 0.56
C HIS A 454 -8.69 -11.27 2.07
N VAL A 455 -8.60 -10.01 2.53
CA VAL A 455 -8.33 -9.71 3.95
C VAL A 455 -9.23 -8.59 4.47
N HIS A 456 -9.80 -8.81 5.66
CA HIS A 456 -10.47 -7.77 6.43
C HIS A 456 -9.54 -7.26 7.55
N PHE A 457 -9.06 -6.03 7.40
CA PHE A 457 -8.39 -5.26 8.45
C PHE A 457 -9.44 -4.38 9.16
N ILE A 458 -9.78 -4.72 10.41
CA ILE A 458 -10.85 -4.08 11.16
C ILE A 458 -10.31 -3.50 12.48
N ASP A 459 -10.58 -2.22 12.77
CA ASP A 459 -10.30 -1.62 14.08
C ASP A 459 -8.81 -1.74 14.53
N ASN A 460 -7.87 -1.77 13.58
CA ASN A 460 -6.44 -1.92 13.88
C ASN A 460 -5.74 -0.57 14.06
N VAL A 461 -4.57 -0.60 14.70
CA VAL A 461 -3.69 0.56 14.92
C VAL A 461 -2.32 0.29 14.28
N SER A 462 -1.87 1.14 13.38
CA SER A 462 -0.46 1.18 12.97
C SER A 462 0.20 2.42 13.57
N TYR A 463 1.37 2.25 14.18
CA TYR A 463 2.11 3.36 14.82
C TYR A 463 3.59 3.37 14.45
N GLY A 464 4.09 4.49 13.89
CA GLY A 464 5.52 4.72 13.70
C GLY A 464 6.16 3.89 12.59
N LEU A 465 5.56 3.87 11.40
CA LEU A 465 6.04 3.12 10.24
C LEU A 465 6.86 4.05 9.32
N GLN A 466 7.93 3.51 8.71
CA GLN A 466 8.73 4.24 7.72
C GLN A 466 8.15 4.17 6.30
N GLY A 467 7.20 3.27 6.02
CA GLY A 467 6.40 3.25 4.80
C GLY A 467 4.92 3.39 5.14
N ALA A 468 4.06 2.78 4.33
CA ALA A 468 2.62 2.75 4.58
C ALA A 468 2.20 2.02 5.88
N GLY A 469 1.21 2.56 6.60
CA GLY A 469 0.57 1.90 7.74
C GLY A 469 -0.25 0.67 7.32
N PHE A 470 -1.07 0.85 6.28
CA PHE A 470 -1.86 -0.19 5.63
C PHE A 470 -1.58 -0.17 4.12
N TYR A 471 -1.40 -1.35 3.51
CA TYR A 471 -0.90 -1.47 2.15
C TYR A 471 -1.59 -2.61 1.40
N THR A 472 -2.02 -2.36 0.16
CA THR A 472 -2.30 -3.42 -0.82
C THR A 472 -1.15 -3.47 -1.82
N GLU A 473 -0.63 -4.66 -2.17
CA GLU A 473 0.66 -4.75 -2.86
C GLU A 473 0.57 -4.81 -4.37
N ALA A 474 -0.35 -5.60 -4.91
CA ALA A 474 -0.35 -6.01 -6.30
C ALA A 474 -1.41 -5.31 -7.18
N GLY A 475 -2.54 -4.93 -6.59
CA GLY A 475 -3.67 -4.27 -7.23
C GLY A 475 -4.90 -5.16 -7.44
N ASP A 476 -4.77 -6.48 -7.27
CA ASP A 476 -5.85 -7.45 -7.43
C ASP A 476 -6.51 -7.89 -6.11
N GLU A 477 -6.09 -7.29 -4.98
CA GLU A 477 -6.57 -7.59 -3.64
C GLU A 477 -8.08 -7.39 -3.44
N LEU A 478 -8.62 -8.15 -2.49
CA LEU A 478 -10.01 -8.09 -2.03
C LEU A 478 -10.10 -7.81 -0.52
N GLY A 479 -11.29 -7.42 -0.08
CA GLY A 479 -11.64 -7.29 1.34
C GLY A 479 -11.89 -5.85 1.77
N SER A 480 -11.48 -5.50 2.99
CA SER A 480 -11.80 -4.19 3.57
C SER A 480 -10.77 -3.70 4.58
N MET A 481 -10.54 -2.40 4.58
CA MET A 481 -9.95 -1.63 5.66
C MET A 481 -11.07 -0.84 6.34
N GLN A 482 -11.47 -1.25 7.54
CA GLN A 482 -12.59 -0.67 8.27
C GLN A 482 -12.19 -0.20 9.67
N GLY A 483 -12.46 1.07 9.99
CA GLY A 483 -12.28 1.59 11.36
C GLY A 483 -10.83 1.70 11.80
N ASN A 484 -9.84 1.45 10.93
CA ASN A 484 -8.43 1.43 11.33
C ASN A 484 -7.89 2.85 11.54
N ILE A 485 -6.84 2.98 12.35
CA ILE A 485 -6.09 4.23 12.51
C ILE A 485 -4.60 4.03 12.21
N ALA A 486 -4.06 4.86 11.32
CA ALA A 486 -2.63 4.97 11.06
C ALA A 486 -2.08 6.24 11.72
N ILE A 487 -1.04 6.10 12.54
CA ILE A 487 -0.43 7.21 13.28
C ILE A 487 1.07 7.22 13.01
N ARG A 488 1.60 8.39 12.63
CA ARG A 488 3.04 8.59 12.38
C ARG A 488 3.61 7.63 11.34
N SER A 489 3.07 7.68 10.12
CA SER A 489 3.67 7.06 8.94
C SER A 489 4.66 8.04 8.32
N ILE A 490 5.93 7.95 8.68
CA ILE A 490 6.95 8.94 8.30
C ILE A 490 8.17 8.22 7.77
N ASN A 491 8.50 8.47 6.50
CA ASN A 491 9.78 8.09 5.96
C ASN A 491 10.80 9.22 6.15
N SER A 492 11.89 8.95 6.88
CA SER A 492 12.94 9.95 7.11
C SER A 492 13.77 10.31 5.88
N SER A 493 13.72 9.50 4.83
CA SER A 493 14.40 9.72 3.55
C SER A 493 13.46 10.24 2.46
N PHE A 494 12.18 10.47 2.77
CA PHE A 494 11.24 11.04 1.81
C PHE A 494 11.50 12.53 1.59
N SER A 495 11.40 12.95 0.34
CA SER A 495 11.48 14.34 -0.08
C SER A 495 10.45 14.58 -1.17
N VAL A 496 9.83 15.76 -1.14
CA VAL A 496 9.05 16.28 -2.26
C VAL A 496 10.00 16.78 -3.36
N ASP A 497 9.51 16.89 -4.59
CA ASP A 497 10.29 17.47 -5.69
C ASP A 497 10.50 18.99 -5.52
N ASP A 498 11.24 19.60 -6.45
CA ASP A 498 11.58 21.03 -6.44
C ASP A 498 10.34 21.93 -6.59
N GLN A 499 9.22 21.40 -7.10
CA GLN A 499 7.93 22.08 -7.21
C GLN A 499 7.03 21.80 -5.99
N GLY A 500 7.51 21.00 -5.04
CA GLY A 500 6.81 20.58 -3.84
C GLY A 500 5.78 19.49 -4.09
N ALA A 501 5.67 18.90 -5.27
CA ALA A 501 4.76 17.79 -5.53
C ALA A 501 5.33 16.47 -4.99
N ILE A 502 4.42 15.50 -4.83
CA ILE A 502 4.78 14.13 -4.47
C ILE A 502 4.67 13.31 -5.73
N ASP A 503 5.78 12.72 -6.15
CA ASP A 503 5.79 11.74 -7.21
C ASP A 503 5.81 10.32 -6.61
N PRO A 504 4.67 9.59 -6.64
CA PRO A 504 4.60 8.22 -6.14
C PRO A 504 5.40 7.23 -7.01
N ASP A 505 5.89 7.65 -8.19
CA ASP A 505 6.51 6.77 -9.19
C ASP A 505 8.05 6.76 -9.13
N LEU A 506 8.68 7.50 -8.20
CA LEU A 506 10.15 7.64 -8.05
C LEU A 506 10.95 6.33 -7.93
N ARG A 507 10.29 5.21 -7.65
CA ARG A 507 10.91 3.86 -7.59
C ARG A 507 10.19 2.81 -8.43
N ALA A 508 9.50 3.22 -9.49
CA ALA A 508 8.74 2.33 -10.38
C ALA A 508 9.59 1.20 -10.99
N ASN A 509 10.84 1.47 -11.36
CA ASN A 509 11.79 0.46 -11.87
C ASN A 509 12.15 -0.65 -10.86
N ARG A 510 11.76 -0.50 -9.59
CA ARG A 510 11.88 -1.52 -8.53
C ARG A 510 10.54 -2.13 -8.12
N MET A 511 9.42 -1.59 -8.62
CA MET A 511 8.07 -1.83 -8.09
C MET A 511 8.03 -1.58 -6.56
N ASP A 512 8.76 -0.56 -6.11
CA ASP A 512 8.95 -0.23 -4.70
C ASP A 512 8.09 0.98 -4.31
N TYR A 513 6.78 0.79 -4.24
CA TYR A 513 5.82 1.87 -3.97
C TYR A 513 5.49 2.05 -2.48
N GLY A 514 4.66 3.05 -2.15
CA GLY A 514 4.23 3.39 -0.77
C GLY A 514 5.38 3.46 0.23
N HIS A 515 6.52 3.97 -0.25
CA HIS A 515 7.68 4.22 0.59
C HIS A 515 7.60 5.62 1.21
N ASP A 516 6.75 6.52 0.74
CA ASP A 516 6.79 7.95 1.06
C ASP A 516 6.38 8.29 2.51
N GLY A 517 5.83 7.31 3.22
CA GLY A 517 5.29 7.45 4.57
C GLY A 517 3.82 7.82 4.51
N ASP A 518 3.00 6.82 4.15
CA ASP A 518 1.57 6.98 3.91
C ASP A 518 0.74 6.37 5.05
N GLY A 519 -0.42 6.94 5.35
CA GLY A 519 -1.38 6.29 6.24
C GLY A 519 -1.89 4.99 5.63
N PHE A 520 -2.49 5.12 4.44
CA PHE A 520 -3.11 4.04 3.68
C PHE A 520 -2.71 4.14 2.20
N TRP A 521 -2.15 3.05 1.67
CA TRP A 521 -1.81 2.92 0.26
C TRP A 521 -2.60 1.78 -0.38
N LEU A 522 -3.21 2.07 -1.52
CA LEU A 522 -3.94 1.11 -2.33
C LEU A 522 -3.41 1.07 -3.75
N THR A 523 -2.74 -0.03 -4.08
CA THR A 523 -2.33 -0.36 -5.46
C THR A 523 -3.53 -0.72 -6.36
N GLY A 524 -4.71 -1.00 -5.78
CA GLY A 524 -5.90 -1.33 -6.55
C GLY A 524 -7.20 -0.92 -5.87
N PRO A 525 -8.31 -0.78 -6.64
CA PRO A 525 -9.49 -0.10 -6.15
C PRO A 525 -10.52 -1.02 -5.47
N ARG A 526 -10.28 -2.33 -5.41
CA ARG A 526 -11.26 -3.35 -4.99
C ARG A 526 -11.32 -3.62 -3.48
N VAL A 527 -10.48 -2.97 -2.68
CA VAL A 527 -10.53 -3.02 -1.21
C VAL A 527 -11.34 -1.85 -0.66
N SER A 528 -12.34 -2.14 0.18
CA SER A 528 -13.20 -1.09 0.75
C SER A 528 -12.47 -0.25 1.81
N LEU A 529 -12.62 1.06 1.79
CA LEU A 529 -12.06 2.01 2.77
C LEU A 529 -13.18 2.67 3.57
N ILE A 530 -13.42 2.19 4.78
CA ILE A 530 -14.59 2.59 5.57
C ILE A 530 -14.16 3.12 6.94
N ASN A 531 -14.47 4.38 7.22
CA ASN A 531 -14.29 4.99 8.55
C ASN A 531 -12.85 4.90 9.09
N ASN A 532 -11.84 4.96 8.23
CA ASN A 532 -10.44 4.91 8.67
C ASN A 532 -9.94 6.32 9.04
N VAL A 533 -8.88 6.38 9.85
CA VAL A 533 -8.24 7.64 10.26
C VAL A 533 -6.76 7.58 9.94
N SER A 534 -6.22 8.59 9.27
CA SER A 534 -4.78 8.82 9.15
C SER A 534 -4.40 10.09 9.90
N ALA A 535 -3.42 9.99 10.80
CA ALA A 535 -2.96 11.09 11.64
C ALA A 535 -1.42 11.16 11.66
N GLY A 536 -0.84 12.17 11.01
CA GLY A 536 0.62 12.31 10.92
C GLY A 536 1.21 11.40 9.84
N ALA A 537 1.33 11.91 8.61
CA ALA A 537 1.97 11.21 7.50
C ALA A 537 2.95 12.14 6.76
N SER A 538 4.15 11.67 6.40
CA SER A 538 5.09 12.50 5.63
C SER A 538 4.60 12.76 4.20
N ALA A 539 3.82 11.84 3.63
CA ALA A 539 3.24 11.97 2.30
C ALA A 539 1.71 12.00 2.35
N HIS A 540 1.04 10.89 2.08
CA HIS A 540 -0.42 10.87 1.94
C HIS A 540 -1.10 10.33 3.20
N GLY A 541 -2.24 10.90 3.58
CA GLY A 541 -3.13 10.22 4.51
C GLY A 541 -3.73 8.97 3.89
N PHE A 542 -4.25 9.12 2.67
CA PHE A 542 -4.76 8.04 1.84
C PHE A 542 -4.32 8.25 0.39
N ILE A 543 -3.91 7.18 -0.28
CA ILE A 543 -3.65 7.19 -1.72
C ILE A 543 -4.20 5.93 -2.38
N TYR A 544 -4.99 6.13 -3.42
CA TYR A 544 -5.18 5.13 -4.47
C TYR A 544 -4.16 5.42 -5.57
N TRP A 545 -3.30 4.44 -5.82
CA TRP A 545 -2.41 4.41 -6.97
C TRP A 545 -2.81 3.15 -7.73
N SER A 546 -3.89 3.22 -8.51
CA SER A 546 -4.58 2.02 -9.03
C SER A 546 -3.92 1.42 -10.28
N ASP A 547 -2.61 1.26 -10.23
CA ASP A 547 -1.83 0.60 -11.26
C ASP A 547 -1.31 -0.75 -10.74
N GLY A 548 -1.45 -1.80 -11.53
CA GLY A 548 -1.06 -3.15 -11.11
C GLY A 548 0.46 -3.28 -11.11
N ILE A 549 1.07 -3.95 -10.13
CA ILE A 549 2.52 -4.16 -10.17
C ILE A 549 2.90 -5.20 -11.23
N ILE A 550 4.19 -5.29 -11.52
CA ILE A 550 4.80 -6.36 -12.30
C ILE A 550 5.41 -7.40 -11.34
N ASN A 551 4.86 -8.61 -11.36
CA ASN A 551 5.19 -9.67 -10.39
C ASN A 551 6.40 -10.52 -10.80
N PRO A 552 7.59 -10.41 -10.18
CA PRO A 552 8.80 -11.05 -10.71
C PRO A 552 8.63 -12.57 -10.95
N GLY A 553 9.01 -13.04 -12.15
CA GLY A 553 8.89 -14.45 -12.57
C GLY A 553 9.85 -14.83 -13.70
N PRO A 554 10.17 -16.12 -13.90
CA PRO A 554 11.16 -16.55 -14.90
C PRO A 554 10.62 -16.41 -16.34
N GLY A 555 11.38 -15.72 -17.18
CA GLY A 555 11.22 -15.72 -18.64
C GLY A 555 10.50 -14.48 -19.18
N TRP A 556 9.37 -14.07 -18.61
CA TRP A 556 8.64 -12.83 -18.91
C TRP A 556 7.76 -12.49 -17.73
N VAL A 557 7.70 -11.20 -17.35
CA VAL A 557 6.83 -10.77 -16.26
C VAL A 557 5.70 -9.93 -16.80
N LYS A 558 4.45 -10.30 -16.47
CA LYS A 558 3.26 -9.53 -16.82
C LYS A 558 2.85 -8.64 -15.66
N ARG A 559 2.30 -7.49 -16.03
CA ARG A 559 1.57 -6.63 -15.10
C ARG A 559 0.34 -7.36 -14.57
N VAL A 560 0.06 -7.16 -13.28
CA VAL A 560 -1.15 -7.68 -12.63
C VAL A 560 -2.37 -7.11 -13.33
N SER A 561 -3.33 -7.98 -13.61
CA SER A 561 -4.60 -7.66 -14.25
C SER A 561 -5.73 -8.39 -13.53
N ILE A 562 -6.96 -7.90 -13.67
CA ILE A 562 -8.15 -8.51 -13.08
C ILE A 562 -8.83 -9.39 -14.11
N PRO A 563 -9.00 -10.70 -13.85
CA PRO A 563 -9.77 -11.55 -14.73
C PRO A 563 -11.20 -11.03 -14.90
N VAL A 564 -11.70 -11.01 -16.13
CA VAL A 564 -13.06 -10.54 -16.45
C VAL A 564 -14.12 -11.32 -15.69
N SER A 565 -13.89 -12.62 -15.47
CA SER A 565 -14.75 -13.47 -14.66
C SER A 565 -14.84 -13.07 -13.18
N HIS A 566 -13.88 -12.29 -12.68
CA HIS A 566 -13.87 -11.80 -11.29
C HIS A 566 -14.55 -10.44 -11.14
N LEU A 567 -14.97 -9.82 -12.25
CA LEU A 567 -15.57 -8.49 -12.27
C LEU A 567 -17.10 -8.56 -12.27
N PRO A 568 -17.77 -7.76 -11.43
CA PRO A 568 -19.17 -7.43 -11.63
C PRO A 568 -19.39 -6.92 -13.06
N ASN A 569 -20.45 -7.38 -13.71
CA ASN A 569 -20.73 -7.07 -15.12
C ASN A 569 -19.64 -7.47 -16.13
N GLY A 570 -18.71 -8.35 -15.74
CA GLY A 570 -17.63 -8.81 -16.61
C GLY A 570 -18.12 -9.43 -17.92
N GLN A 571 -19.33 -10.01 -17.96
CA GLN A 571 -19.95 -10.52 -19.19
C GLN A 571 -20.13 -9.48 -20.30
N LEU A 572 -20.04 -8.17 -19.99
CA LEU A 572 -20.08 -7.08 -20.96
C LEU A 572 -18.74 -6.86 -21.66
N ILE A 573 -17.64 -7.40 -21.11
CA ILE A 573 -16.29 -7.29 -21.65
C ILE A 573 -16.04 -8.53 -22.53
N THR A 574 -16.26 -8.37 -23.83
CA THR A 574 -16.08 -9.47 -24.81
C THR A 574 -14.69 -9.43 -25.44
N GLY A 575 -14.16 -10.61 -25.82
CA GLY A 575 -12.92 -10.71 -26.59
C GLY A 575 -11.62 -10.59 -25.81
N ARG A 576 -11.64 -10.68 -24.47
CA ARG A 576 -10.44 -10.76 -23.61
C ARG A 576 -10.75 -11.42 -22.26
N ASP A 577 -9.72 -11.97 -21.63
CA ASP A 577 -9.85 -12.72 -20.36
C ASP A 577 -9.59 -11.87 -19.11
N SER A 578 -8.93 -10.72 -19.25
CA SER A 578 -8.63 -9.82 -18.14
C SER A 578 -8.61 -8.36 -18.59
N VAL A 579 -8.67 -7.45 -17.64
CA VAL A 579 -8.45 -6.01 -17.83
C VAL A 579 -7.40 -5.51 -16.85
N PRO A 580 -6.67 -4.43 -17.17
CA PRO A 580 -5.80 -3.77 -16.21
C PRO A 580 -6.49 -3.41 -14.89
N VAL A 581 -5.72 -3.31 -13.80
CA VAL A 581 -6.22 -3.02 -12.45
C VAL A 581 -7.07 -1.75 -12.39
N TRP A 582 -6.67 -0.69 -13.10
CA TRP A 582 -7.40 0.58 -13.12
C TRP A 582 -8.81 0.49 -13.68
N TRP A 583 -9.17 -0.57 -14.42
CA TRP A 583 -10.52 -0.80 -14.95
C TRP A 583 -11.45 -1.57 -13.99
N ALA A 584 -10.93 -2.00 -12.85
CA ALA A 584 -11.74 -2.63 -11.83
C ALA A 584 -12.72 -1.61 -11.20
N PRO A 585 -13.92 -2.05 -10.79
CA PRO A 585 -14.83 -1.17 -10.06
C PRO A 585 -14.22 -0.81 -8.71
N MET A 586 -14.32 0.47 -8.37
CA MET A 586 -13.92 0.97 -7.06
C MET A 586 -14.89 0.46 -6.00
N ALA A 587 -14.34 -0.19 -4.98
CA ALA A 587 -15.07 -0.60 -3.79
C ALA A 587 -15.51 0.62 -2.97
N GLU A 588 -16.33 0.37 -1.94
CA GLU A 588 -16.85 1.44 -1.11
C GLU A 588 -15.72 2.25 -0.46
N SER A 589 -15.75 3.58 -0.62
CA SER A 589 -14.90 4.52 0.10
C SER A 589 -15.77 5.56 0.81
N ARG A 590 -15.85 5.47 2.14
CA ARG A 590 -16.64 6.42 2.93
C ARG A 590 -16.15 6.69 4.35
N GLY A 591 -16.43 7.90 4.84
CA GLY A 591 -16.26 8.27 6.25
C GLY A 591 -14.81 8.33 6.71
N ASN A 592 -13.85 8.36 5.78
CA ASN A 592 -12.43 8.40 6.10
C ASN A 592 -12.02 9.80 6.56
N GLU A 593 -11.08 9.88 7.50
CA GLU A 593 -10.58 11.14 8.06
C GLU A 593 -9.05 11.20 7.98
N SER A 594 -8.51 12.31 7.49
CA SER A 594 -7.07 12.53 7.34
C SER A 594 -6.64 13.85 7.94
N TYR A 595 -5.57 13.86 8.72
CA TYR A 595 -4.93 15.08 9.18
C TYR A 595 -3.45 14.93 9.50
N GLY A 596 -2.74 16.06 9.48
CA GLY A 596 -1.28 16.08 9.69
C GLY A 596 -0.50 15.36 8.60
N ALA A 597 -1.06 15.29 7.39
CA ALA A 597 -0.42 14.72 6.20
C ALA A 597 -0.05 15.82 5.21
N THR A 598 0.98 15.60 4.38
CA THR A 598 1.29 16.52 3.26
C THR A 598 0.10 16.58 2.30
N VAL A 599 -0.39 15.43 1.85
CA VAL A 599 -1.62 15.33 1.05
C VAL A 599 -2.68 14.59 1.87
N GLY A 600 -3.86 15.18 2.06
CA GLY A 600 -4.93 14.58 2.85
C GLY A 600 -5.46 13.28 2.23
N PHE A 601 -5.81 13.35 0.95
CA PHE A 601 -6.35 12.22 0.18
C PHE A 601 -5.99 12.34 -1.31
N ARG A 602 -5.52 11.27 -1.92
CA ARG A 602 -5.17 11.23 -3.35
C ARG A 602 -5.75 10.03 -4.07
N ILE A 603 -6.16 10.23 -5.33
CA ILE A 603 -6.47 9.14 -6.26
C ILE A 603 -5.73 9.39 -7.57
N ARG A 604 -5.03 8.35 -8.06
CA ARG A 604 -4.51 8.22 -9.43
C ARG A 604 -5.03 6.93 -10.07
N TYR A 605 -5.27 7.00 -11.37
CA TYR A 605 -5.53 5.86 -12.27
C TYR A 605 -6.82 5.11 -11.97
N ILE A 606 -7.90 5.79 -11.64
CA ILE A 606 -9.24 5.18 -11.65
C ILE A 606 -9.88 5.41 -13.02
N HIS A 607 -10.09 4.33 -13.77
CA HIS A 607 -10.77 4.33 -15.08
C HIS A 607 -10.14 5.28 -16.12
N ALA A 608 -8.85 5.59 -15.97
CA ALA A 608 -8.10 6.54 -16.79
C ALA A 608 -7.86 6.03 -18.21
N LYS A 609 -8.78 6.31 -19.14
CA LYS A 609 -8.71 5.88 -20.55
C LYS A 609 -7.59 6.59 -21.29
N ASN A 610 -7.48 7.91 -21.11
CA ASN A 610 -6.60 8.74 -21.94
C ASN A 610 -5.22 8.98 -21.32
N TYR A 611 -5.00 8.69 -20.02
CA TYR A 611 -3.69 8.87 -19.39
C TYR A 611 -2.56 8.15 -20.13
N LEU A 612 -2.86 7.00 -20.74
CA LEU A 612 -1.82 6.29 -21.46
C LEU A 612 -1.67 6.73 -22.91
N GLY A 613 -2.62 7.40 -23.59
CA GLY A 613 -2.48 7.70 -25.04
C GLY A 613 -2.19 6.46 -25.93
N ARG A 614 -2.35 5.25 -25.37
CA ARG A 614 -1.79 3.99 -25.86
C ARG A 614 -2.86 2.94 -26.12
N GLU A 615 -4.14 3.34 -26.28
CA GLU A 615 -5.24 2.42 -26.64
C GLU A 615 -4.90 1.58 -27.88
N GLU A 616 -4.12 2.15 -28.80
CA GLU A 616 -3.71 1.52 -30.06
C GLU A 616 -2.41 0.69 -29.94
N GLN A 617 -1.68 0.78 -28.82
CA GLN A 617 -0.37 0.12 -28.70
C GLN A 617 -0.45 -1.35 -28.29
N SER A 618 -1.45 -1.75 -27.51
CA SER A 618 -1.61 -3.16 -27.14
C SER A 618 -3.02 -3.51 -26.71
N ASP A 619 -3.36 -4.80 -26.82
CA ASP A 619 -4.62 -5.35 -26.30
C ASP A 619 -4.80 -5.15 -24.78
N PHE A 620 -3.69 -5.00 -24.03
CA PHE A 620 -3.72 -4.74 -22.59
C PHE A 620 -4.25 -3.32 -22.29
N HIS A 621 -3.81 -2.32 -23.04
CA HIS A 621 -4.17 -0.91 -22.81
C HIS A 621 -5.54 -0.52 -23.35
N ARG A 622 -6.08 -1.30 -24.30
CA ARG A 622 -7.37 -1.00 -24.92
C ARG A 622 -8.48 -0.91 -23.88
N SER A 623 -9.31 0.13 -23.91
CA SER A 623 -10.47 0.22 -23.01
C SER A 623 -11.44 -0.97 -23.13
N PRO A 624 -12.14 -1.32 -22.04
CA PRO A 624 -13.33 -2.17 -22.11
C PRO A 624 -14.43 -1.55 -22.99
N PRO A 625 -15.42 -2.33 -23.45
CA PRO A 625 -16.58 -1.80 -24.15
C PRO A 625 -17.32 -0.74 -23.34
N GLN A 626 -17.85 0.30 -24.01
CA GLN A 626 -18.57 1.40 -23.35
C GLN A 626 -19.70 0.91 -22.44
N ALA A 627 -20.40 -0.17 -22.82
CA ALA A 627 -21.45 -0.76 -22.00
C ALA A 627 -20.98 -1.22 -20.61
N TYR A 628 -19.72 -1.69 -20.47
CA TYR A 628 -19.12 -1.99 -19.17
C TYR A 628 -18.75 -0.69 -18.42
N ILE A 629 -18.11 0.25 -19.13
CA ILE A 629 -17.69 1.55 -18.57
C ILE A 629 -18.89 2.30 -17.98
N ASP A 630 -20.04 2.27 -18.64
CA ASP A 630 -21.28 2.91 -18.19
C ASP A 630 -21.84 2.30 -16.88
N THR A 631 -21.34 1.14 -16.46
CA THR A 631 -21.69 0.52 -15.16
C THR A 631 -20.82 1.01 -14.00
N LEU A 632 -19.73 1.72 -14.29
CA LEU A 632 -18.77 2.18 -13.29
C LEU A 632 -19.15 3.56 -12.75
N SER A 633 -19.17 3.70 -11.42
CA SER A 633 -19.48 4.97 -10.75
C SER A 633 -18.63 5.12 -9.49
N PRO A 634 -17.30 5.31 -9.64
CA PRO A 634 -16.41 5.45 -8.49
C PRO A 634 -16.81 6.66 -7.66
N THR A 635 -16.99 6.47 -6.36
CA THR A 635 -17.46 7.52 -5.46
C THR A 635 -16.72 7.49 -4.13
N VAL A 636 -16.24 8.65 -3.69
CA VAL A 636 -15.74 8.90 -2.33
C VAL A 636 -16.80 9.68 -1.57
N LYS A 637 -17.22 9.17 -0.40
CA LYS A 637 -18.28 9.78 0.43
C LYS A 637 -17.80 10.20 1.80
N ASP A 638 -18.34 11.28 2.33
CA ASP A 638 -18.19 11.69 3.73
C ASP A 638 -16.70 11.79 4.17
N LEU A 639 -15.84 12.28 3.27
CA LEU A 639 -14.41 12.44 3.51
C LEU A 639 -14.16 13.69 4.36
N THR A 640 -13.38 13.54 5.44
CA THR A 640 -12.90 14.69 6.23
C THR A 640 -11.39 14.83 6.10
N VAL A 641 -10.91 15.97 5.64
CA VAL A 641 -9.49 16.29 5.57
C VAL A 641 -9.25 17.57 6.35
N TRP A 642 -8.28 17.59 7.25
CA TRP A 642 -7.90 18.84 7.90
C TRP A 642 -6.42 18.92 8.26
N GLY A 643 -5.87 20.13 8.34
CA GLY A 643 -4.46 20.31 8.74
C GLY A 643 -3.45 19.70 7.75
N SER A 644 -3.85 19.49 6.50
CA SER A 644 -2.98 19.06 5.40
C SER A 644 -2.51 20.24 4.56
N ARG A 645 -1.37 20.09 3.89
CA ARG A 645 -0.86 21.08 2.92
C ARG A 645 -1.77 21.12 1.69
N ASP A 646 -2.06 19.95 1.14
CA ASP A 646 -2.97 19.75 0.02
C ASP A 646 -4.15 18.94 0.53
N GLY A 647 -5.37 19.36 0.18
CA GLY A 647 -6.59 18.73 0.67
C GLY A 647 -6.84 17.39 -0.02
N VAL A 648 -7.41 17.45 -1.22
CA VAL A 648 -7.84 16.31 -2.01
C VAL A 648 -7.33 16.44 -3.44
N LEU A 649 -6.60 15.45 -3.93
CA LEU A 649 -6.02 15.44 -5.27
C LEU A 649 -6.60 14.27 -6.08
N LEU A 650 -7.38 14.55 -7.13
CA LEU A 650 -8.05 13.56 -7.95
C LEU A 650 -7.54 13.60 -9.40
N ASN A 651 -6.24 13.46 -9.56
CA ASN A 651 -5.56 13.56 -10.86
C ASN A 651 -5.56 12.20 -11.61
N TYR A 652 -5.51 12.22 -12.94
CA TYR A 652 -5.40 11.01 -13.77
C TYR A 652 -6.55 10.02 -13.57
N ASN A 653 -7.79 10.52 -13.52
CA ASN A 653 -8.98 9.69 -13.27
C ASN A 653 -10.10 9.97 -14.27
N GLU A 654 -11.06 9.04 -14.34
CA GLU A 654 -12.34 9.28 -15.00
C GLU A 654 -13.54 8.96 -14.14
N ARG A 655 -14.62 9.71 -14.40
CA ARG A 655 -15.97 9.44 -13.87
C ARG A 655 -16.09 9.45 -12.34
N LEU A 656 -15.20 10.18 -11.66
CA LEU A 656 -15.11 10.20 -10.21
C LEU A 656 -16.12 11.15 -9.58
N SER A 657 -16.73 10.69 -8.49
CA SER A 657 -17.62 11.49 -7.65
C SER A 657 -17.03 11.73 -6.25
N LEU A 658 -17.02 12.98 -5.80
CA LEU A 658 -16.75 13.36 -4.41
C LEU A 658 -18.03 13.90 -3.78
N GLN A 659 -18.49 13.28 -2.69
CA GLN A 659 -19.78 13.58 -2.06
C GLN A 659 -19.62 13.80 -0.55
N GLY A 660 -20.17 14.88 0.00
CA GLY A 660 -20.18 15.09 1.46
C GLY A 660 -18.81 15.37 2.07
N ALA A 661 -17.87 15.95 1.31
CA ALA A 661 -16.50 16.15 1.78
C ALA A 661 -16.33 17.47 2.56
N ASN A 662 -15.55 17.41 3.64
CA ASN A 662 -15.23 18.54 4.51
C ASN A 662 -13.71 18.73 4.59
N ILE A 663 -13.19 19.76 3.92
CA ILE A 663 -11.75 19.92 3.64
C ILE A 663 -11.26 21.24 4.25
N HIS A 664 -10.42 21.18 5.28
CA HIS A 664 -9.92 22.35 6.03
C HIS A 664 -8.40 22.44 5.98
N GLY A 665 -7.86 23.35 5.18
CA GLY A 665 -6.45 23.70 5.19
C GLY A 665 -6.04 24.40 6.48
N PHE A 666 -4.74 24.48 6.75
CA PHE A 666 -4.21 25.19 7.91
C PHE A 666 -4.01 26.70 7.70
N GLY A 667 -4.63 27.29 6.67
CA GLY A 667 -4.62 28.73 6.43
C GLY A 667 -3.42 29.22 5.63
N LYS A 668 -3.04 28.52 4.55
CA LYS A 668 -1.96 28.97 3.66
C LYS A 668 -2.32 30.24 2.89
N ASP A 669 -1.30 31.02 2.53
CA ASP A 669 -1.40 32.19 1.64
C ASP A 669 -1.30 31.76 0.15
N ILE A 670 -1.85 32.56 -0.77
CA ILE A 670 -1.77 32.28 -2.22
C ILE A 670 -0.34 32.18 -2.74
N SER A 671 0.62 32.89 -2.14
CA SER A 671 2.06 32.79 -2.48
C SER A 671 2.66 31.41 -2.22
N GLN A 672 1.95 30.54 -1.51
CA GLN A 672 2.33 29.16 -1.22
C GLN A 672 1.62 28.14 -2.13
N PHE A 673 0.81 28.62 -3.08
CA PHE A 673 0.27 27.80 -4.16
C PHE A 673 1.30 27.71 -5.29
N SER A 674 1.55 26.49 -5.79
CA SER A 674 2.34 26.25 -6.99
C SER A 674 1.47 25.65 -8.06
N PHE A 675 1.43 26.31 -9.22
CA PHE A 675 0.82 25.75 -10.41
C PHE A 675 1.85 24.86 -11.10
N ASN A 676 1.56 23.57 -11.15
CA ASN A 676 2.32 22.58 -11.91
C ASN A 676 1.34 21.92 -12.90
N GLU A 677 1.70 21.93 -14.18
CA GLU A 677 0.95 21.27 -15.26
C GLU A 677 1.15 19.74 -15.24
N GLY A 678 2.19 19.25 -14.57
CA GLY A 678 2.50 17.83 -14.42
C GLY A 678 1.65 17.10 -13.35
N THR A 679 2.31 16.59 -12.31
CA THR A 679 1.79 15.48 -11.48
C THR A 679 0.78 15.87 -10.40
N ALA A 680 0.86 17.10 -9.86
CA ALA A 680 -0.13 17.71 -8.95
C ALA A 680 0.21 19.16 -8.61
N LYS A 681 -0.81 19.98 -8.37
CA LYS A 681 -0.65 21.33 -7.78
C LYS A 681 -0.42 21.23 -6.27
N SER A 682 0.30 22.18 -5.69
CA SER A 682 0.53 22.25 -4.24
C SER A 682 -0.11 23.50 -3.62
N GLY A 683 -0.55 23.40 -2.37
CA GLY A 683 -1.28 24.45 -1.65
C GLY A 683 -2.76 24.56 -2.02
N VAL A 684 -3.37 23.49 -2.54
CA VAL A 684 -4.73 23.46 -3.08
C VAL A 684 -5.67 22.60 -2.23
N GLY A 685 -6.92 23.04 -2.07
CA GLY A 685 -7.96 22.30 -1.34
C GLY A 685 -8.52 21.12 -2.11
N LEU A 686 -8.90 21.33 -3.37
CA LEU A 686 -9.33 20.28 -4.30
C LEU A 686 -8.68 20.47 -5.67
N ASP A 687 -7.84 19.52 -6.09
CA ASP A 687 -7.27 19.50 -7.44
C ASP A 687 -7.95 18.42 -8.27
N ILE A 688 -8.68 18.85 -9.29
CA ILE A 688 -9.21 17.99 -10.36
C ILE A 688 -8.75 18.48 -11.74
N SER A 689 -7.70 19.30 -11.75
CA SER A 689 -7.23 20.08 -12.89
C SER A 689 -5.96 19.46 -13.49
N ASN A 690 -6.16 18.42 -14.30
CA ASN A 690 -5.07 17.77 -15.00
C ASN A 690 -5.59 17.24 -16.33
N ASP A 691 -4.73 17.30 -17.36
CA ASP A 691 -5.12 17.07 -18.75
C ASP A 691 -5.56 15.63 -19.01
N ALA A 692 -5.08 14.68 -18.21
CA ALA A 692 -5.44 13.27 -18.25
C ALA A 692 -6.67 12.92 -17.37
N THR A 693 -7.32 13.91 -16.75
CA THR A 693 -8.56 13.72 -16.00
C THR A 693 -9.77 13.94 -16.92
N HIS A 694 -10.51 12.87 -17.22
CA HIS A 694 -11.55 12.86 -18.26
C HIS A 694 -12.93 12.37 -17.82
N GLY A 695 -13.92 12.52 -18.70
CA GLY A 695 -15.26 11.95 -18.53
C GLY A 695 -16.15 12.71 -17.53
N PRO A 696 -17.38 12.21 -17.29
CA PRO A 696 -18.34 12.89 -16.44
C PRO A 696 -18.01 12.78 -14.94
N GLY A 697 -17.57 13.86 -14.30
CA GLY A 697 -17.31 13.89 -12.85
C GLY A 697 -18.40 14.59 -12.03
N ARG A 698 -18.43 14.35 -10.72
CA ARG A 698 -19.38 15.02 -9.81
C ARG A 698 -18.73 15.49 -8.51
N VAL A 699 -19.08 16.71 -8.08
CA VAL A 699 -18.81 17.22 -6.74
C VAL A 699 -20.14 17.61 -6.10
N ASP A 700 -20.48 17.03 -4.95
CA ASP A 700 -21.78 17.24 -4.32
C ASP A 700 -21.65 17.44 -2.81
N ASN A 701 -22.22 18.53 -2.28
CA ASN A 701 -22.18 18.85 -0.85
C ASN A 701 -20.75 18.85 -0.30
N VAL A 702 -19.90 19.72 -0.84
CA VAL A 702 -18.47 19.81 -0.47
C VAL A 702 -18.16 21.19 0.09
N SER A 703 -17.42 21.21 1.20
CA SER A 703 -16.91 22.43 1.83
C SER A 703 -15.38 22.41 1.82
N ILE A 704 -14.77 23.49 1.32
CA ILE A 704 -13.33 23.67 1.25
C ILE A 704 -12.96 25.03 1.83
N GLU A 705 -12.10 25.04 2.85
CA GLU A 705 -11.71 26.26 3.55
C GLU A 705 -10.22 26.28 3.88
N GLY A 706 -9.64 27.48 4.02
CA GLY A 706 -8.30 27.64 4.59
C GLY A 706 -7.13 27.27 3.69
N PHE A 707 -7.30 27.27 2.36
CA PHE A 707 -6.21 27.08 1.40
C PHE A 707 -5.79 28.38 0.71
N GLY A 708 -4.60 28.38 0.09
CA GLY A 708 -4.21 29.44 -0.83
C GLY A 708 -5.04 29.40 -2.11
N MET A 709 -5.25 28.19 -2.63
CA MET A 709 -6.18 27.89 -3.73
C MET A 709 -7.27 26.93 -3.25
N GLY A 710 -8.54 27.30 -3.36
CA GLY A 710 -9.67 26.47 -2.94
C GLY A 710 -9.79 25.24 -3.82
N MET A 711 -10.13 25.44 -5.09
CA MET A 711 -10.33 24.37 -6.05
C MET A 711 -9.78 24.74 -7.43
N ALA A 712 -9.05 23.82 -8.03
CA ALA A 712 -8.63 23.92 -9.43
C ALA A 712 -9.54 23.05 -10.31
N LEU A 713 -10.19 23.69 -11.28
CA LEU A 713 -11.26 23.12 -12.10
C LEU A 713 -10.73 22.21 -13.22
N PRO A 714 -11.54 21.24 -13.69
CA PRO A 714 -11.10 20.24 -14.65
C PRO A 714 -10.99 20.85 -16.05
N VAL A 715 -9.98 20.40 -16.80
CA VAL A 715 -9.64 20.93 -18.13
C VAL A 715 -10.42 20.19 -19.25
N ASN A 716 -10.50 18.86 -19.17
CA ASN A 716 -10.91 18.02 -20.31
C ASN A 716 -12.15 17.15 -20.05
N SER A 717 -13.22 17.73 -19.51
CA SER A 717 -14.34 16.94 -18.98
C SER A 717 -15.69 17.65 -18.89
N GLN A 718 -16.73 16.84 -18.65
CA GLN A 718 -18.03 17.31 -18.20
C GLN A 718 -18.14 17.13 -16.69
N TRP A 719 -18.42 18.19 -15.93
CA TRP A 719 -18.54 18.08 -14.47
C TRP A 719 -19.80 18.74 -13.97
N ASP A 720 -20.53 18.02 -13.11
CA ASP A 720 -21.66 18.54 -12.37
C ASP A 720 -21.27 18.80 -10.92
N MET A 721 -21.38 20.05 -10.49
CA MET A 721 -21.04 20.48 -9.15
C MET A 721 -22.28 21.07 -8.48
N ASN A 722 -22.59 20.62 -7.27
CA ASN A 722 -23.75 21.07 -6.54
C ASN A 722 -23.47 21.22 -5.04
N GLN A 723 -23.96 22.30 -4.44
CA GLN A 723 -23.72 22.62 -3.02
C GLN A 723 -22.23 22.66 -2.68
N LEU A 724 -21.50 23.54 -3.39
CA LEU A 724 -20.08 23.76 -3.19
C LEU A 724 -19.88 25.05 -2.39
N SER A 725 -19.22 24.96 -1.23
CA SER A 725 -18.90 26.12 -0.40
C SER A 725 -17.39 26.27 -0.25
N LEU A 726 -16.88 27.42 -0.68
CA LEU A 726 -15.46 27.76 -0.68
C LEU A 726 -15.24 28.99 0.20
N THR A 727 -14.26 28.92 1.11
CA THR A 727 -13.82 30.07 1.91
C THR A 727 -12.32 29.99 2.14
N ASN A 728 -11.57 30.45 1.15
CA ASN A 728 -10.12 30.31 1.09
C ASN A 728 -9.41 31.67 1.18
N ASN A 729 -8.12 31.65 1.52
CA ASN A 729 -7.37 32.87 1.81
C ASN A 729 -6.94 33.62 0.54
N GLY A 730 -6.82 32.91 -0.58
CA GLY A 730 -6.46 33.48 -1.88
C GLY A 730 -7.62 33.40 -2.87
N THR A 731 -7.53 32.42 -3.78
CA THR A 731 -8.50 32.20 -4.84
C THR A 731 -9.38 31.00 -4.50
N ASP A 732 -10.71 31.13 -4.55
CA ASP A 732 -11.59 29.98 -4.31
C ASP A 732 -11.66 29.04 -5.53
N LEU A 733 -11.73 29.60 -6.75
CA LEU A 733 -11.79 28.82 -7.99
C LEU A 733 -10.69 29.22 -8.97
N LEU A 734 -9.85 28.28 -9.37
CA LEU A 734 -8.97 28.41 -10.52
C LEU A 734 -9.61 27.73 -11.74
N VAL A 735 -9.94 28.55 -12.73
CA VAL A 735 -10.38 28.12 -14.05
C VAL A 735 -9.16 27.98 -14.95
N ILE A 736 -9.04 26.83 -15.62
CA ILE A 736 -8.05 26.57 -16.66
C ILE A 736 -8.81 26.43 -17.97
N ASP A 737 -8.28 27.02 -19.04
CA ASP A 737 -8.95 26.94 -20.34
C ASP A 737 -8.97 25.48 -20.83
N PRO A 738 -10.09 24.99 -21.39
CA PRO A 738 -10.25 23.60 -21.76
C PRO A 738 -9.44 23.29 -23.03
N GLU A 739 -8.83 22.11 -23.09
CA GLU A 739 -8.13 21.65 -24.31
C GLU A 739 -9.09 20.97 -25.30
N SER A 740 -10.38 20.82 -24.94
CA SER A 740 -11.40 20.21 -25.81
C SER A 740 -12.68 21.04 -25.88
N GLU A 741 -13.24 21.18 -27.10
CA GLU A 741 -14.50 21.91 -27.35
C GLU A 741 -15.73 21.32 -26.63
N GLY A 742 -15.62 20.08 -26.15
CA GLY A 742 -16.71 19.35 -25.46
C GLY A 742 -16.73 19.54 -23.93
N ALA A 743 -15.75 20.23 -23.35
CA ALA A 743 -15.66 20.47 -21.91
C ALA A 743 -16.83 21.35 -21.44
N ARG A 744 -17.48 20.94 -20.35
CA ARG A 744 -18.63 21.66 -19.77
C ARG A 744 -18.66 21.49 -18.26
N ILE A 745 -18.65 22.59 -17.53
CA ILE A 745 -18.75 22.58 -16.07
C ILE A 745 -20.08 23.23 -15.68
N SER A 746 -20.95 22.48 -15.02
CA SER A 746 -22.22 22.99 -14.49
C SER A 746 -22.12 23.10 -12.97
N ILE A 747 -22.31 24.29 -12.43
CA ILE A 747 -22.25 24.55 -10.99
C ILE A 747 -23.59 25.10 -10.50
N SER A 748 -24.17 24.44 -9.48
CA SER A 748 -25.42 24.84 -8.84
C SER A 748 -25.20 25.05 -7.34
N ASN A 749 -25.80 26.10 -6.76
CA ASN A 749 -25.65 26.42 -5.34
C ASN A 749 -24.17 26.60 -4.93
N LEU A 750 -23.47 27.49 -5.64
CA LEU A 750 -22.08 27.84 -5.37
C LEU A 750 -22.02 28.99 -4.36
N ASN A 751 -21.24 28.81 -3.29
CA ASN A 751 -20.81 29.88 -2.38
C ASN A 751 -19.29 30.06 -2.53
N TYR A 752 -18.85 31.24 -2.99
CA TYR A 752 -17.45 31.56 -3.26
C TYR A 752 -17.24 33.08 -3.15
N GLN A 753 -16.00 33.51 -2.94
CA GLN A 753 -15.60 34.92 -2.84
C GLN A 753 -14.76 35.38 -4.03
N SER A 754 -13.96 34.49 -4.62
CA SER A 754 -13.02 34.85 -5.69
C SER A 754 -12.84 33.73 -6.72
N PHE A 755 -12.54 34.11 -7.96
CA PHE A 755 -12.07 33.17 -8.97
C PHE A 755 -10.95 33.81 -9.79
N SER A 756 -10.13 32.99 -10.42
CA SER A 756 -9.14 33.43 -11.40
C SER A 756 -9.18 32.51 -12.62
N VAL A 757 -8.94 33.07 -13.80
CA VAL A 757 -8.68 32.30 -15.02
C VAL A 757 -7.18 32.30 -15.23
N HIS A 758 -6.58 31.12 -15.44
CA HIS A 758 -5.12 30.92 -15.48
C HIS A 758 -4.42 31.92 -16.42
N ASP A 759 -4.84 31.95 -17.69
CA ASP A 759 -4.27 32.84 -18.71
C ASP A 759 -4.88 34.25 -18.73
N GLN A 760 -5.91 34.49 -17.92
CA GLN A 760 -6.62 35.76 -17.84
C GLN A 760 -6.88 36.16 -16.38
N PRO A 761 -5.84 36.45 -15.58
CA PRO A 761 -5.98 36.73 -14.15
C PRO A 761 -6.83 37.97 -13.83
N GLY A 762 -7.11 38.83 -14.82
CA GLY A 762 -8.02 39.98 -14.71
C GLY A 762 -9.47 39.71 -15.12
N ALA A 763 -9.84 38.46 -15.43
CA ALA A 763 -11.19 38.09 -15.83
C ALA A 763 -12.22 38.44 -14.73
N THR A 764 -13.35 39.03 -15.14
CA THR A 764 -14.44 39.43 -14.22
C THR A 764 -15.71 38.61 -14.42
N THR A 765 -15.72 37.73 -15.44
CA THR A 765 -16.80 36.79 -15.75
C THR A 765 -16.23 35.41 -15.99
N PHE A 766 -17.00 34.36 -15.68
CA PHE A 766 -16.60 33.00 -16.02
C PHE A 766 -16.59 32.78 -17.55
N PRO A 767 -15.68 31.93 -18.07
CA PRO A 767 -15.70 31.49 -19.47
C PRO A 767 -16.99 30.75 -19.83
N GLU A 768 -17.34 30.71 -21.13
CA GLU A 768 -18.62 30.16 -21.62
C GLU A 768 -18.83 28.67 -21.30
N HIS A 769 -17.75 27.89 -21.15
CA HIS A 769 -17.82 26.47 -20.82
C HIS A 769 -18.20 26.21 -19.35
N ILE A 770 -18.27 27.26 -18.51
CA ILE A 770 -18.71 27.19 -17.12
C ILE A 770 -20.09 27.82 -16.98
N GLN A 771 -21.08 27.00 -16.62
CA GLN A 771 -22.45 27.42 -16.38
C GLN A 771 -22.75 27.45 -14.89
N ILE A 772 -23.09 28.63 -14.37
CA ILE A 772 -23.49 28.79 -12.98
C ILE A 772 -24.99 29.04 -12.90
N ASN A 773 -25.72 28.06 -12.37
CA ASN A 773 -27.18 28.06 -12.38
C ASN A 773 -27.79 28.75 -11.13
N THR A 774 -27.00 28.99 -10.08
CA THR A 774 -27.43 29.71 -8.87
C THR A 774 -26.23 30.10 -8.02
N VAL A 775 -26.04 31.39 -7.77
CA VAL A 775 -25.07 31.93 -6.79
C VAL A 775 -25.87 32.42 -5.58
N GLN A 776 -25.49 31.99 -4.37
CA GLN A 776 -26.08 32.52 -3.13
C GLN A 776 -25.22 33.62 -2.55
#